data_AF-A0AAN7DA56-F1
#
_entry.id   AF-A0AAN7DA56-F1
#
_cell.length_a   1.000
_cell.length_b   1.000
_cell.length_c   1.000
_cell.angle_alpha   90.00
_cell.angle_beta   90.00
_cell.angle_gamma   90.00
#
_symmetry.space_group_name_H-M   'P 1'
#
loop_
_entity.id
_entity.type
_entity.pdbx_description
1 polymer ?
#
loop_
_entity_poly.entity_id
_entity_poly.type
_entity_poly.pdbx_seq_one_letter_code
_entity_poly.pdbx_strand_id
1 'polypeptide(L)'
;MCWNQLPFEILQCIFHFCNLAYEHHPDKRDAFIDLQLVCKSWHKAAYEALYQDVYLAEDHVRFGDLVAFQVGPLVKRVTFLYDFSNNKKASAIVQSITKHCPNIEEIHTASDTERSLVWPLLLSDGSKITRLRTLGEEGCSVFDASVYTNVALKYKDSFTQLYLLNNNANPNIRMNGLHPPLVGNLSKFTALQHLIINSPFRFSHSNLDKLLNDCPPSLYKLVFEKIRLEEETPLPANIEPMAHVKQLSISQCDIHGASLLYLARKLKGLEELELDYVCSQASDSWWNQLNAFCLPAQVYEIGIRLEHRQILSQLSNCFNLIQKSISMQSINGGKRELHIHSLEEDDYLGLVGYNVRLTRARNAQTVVIDPYNFDNVSITDILNLAEQYLPTSIRIEFGNVEDIYQTFLARDADDESSKQFLPAEEIKDIMIRQHNVDINNSWEIINRAHHLLSQGQHTSLYFRNMLLLHTELPDLATVENLSFLSFDTSILQHDALSRLSSVVHNIDRLEISSCAILMDEPYILKLFFPSTAIRSLSLIIRPLLENNAYHDRYFRNCFLKNLESLEAASLDGQYTLKIETKKKTYIHRRKGSEILEKEYSNVDTTTAGTRDNFLIWIKCLSLDEFRISNDWDNEFEKLH
;
A
#
# COMPACT_ATOMS: atom_id res chain seq x y z
N MET A 1 -8.26 28.88 -29.15
CA MET A 1 -8.45 29.68 -27.92
C MET A 1 -7.25 30.59 -27.76
N CYS A 2 -7.45 31.87 -27.46
CA CYS A 2 -6.36 32.83 -27.28
C CYS A 2 -5.97 32.89 -25.79
N TRP A 3 -4.85 32.27 -25.43
CA TRP A 3 -4.35 32.18 -24.04
C TRP A 3 -4.10 33.54 -23.37
N ASN A 4 -3.93 34.61 -24.15
CA ASN A 4 -3.78 35.99 -23.66
C ASN A 4 -5.11 36.65 -23.23
N GLN A 5 -6.26 36.03 -23.48
CA GLN A 5 -7.60 36.53 -23.13
C GLN A 5 -8.20 35.85 -21.89
N LEU A 6 -7.48 34.91 -21.27
CA LEU A 6 -7.98 34.26 -20.06
C LEU A 6 -8.11 35.26 -18.91
N PRO A 7 -9.23 35.26 -18.17
CA PRO A 7 -9.36 36.02 -16.94
C PRO A 7 -8.29 35.67 -15.93
N PHE A 8 -7.91 36.63 -15.11
CA PHE A 8 -6.87 36.49 -14.10
C PHE A 8 -7.17 35.34 -13.12
N GLU A 9 -8.42 35.18 -12.74
CA GLU A 9 -8.90 34.15 -11.82
C GLU A 9 -8.74 32.75 -12.42
N ILE A 10 -8.96 32.61 -13.73
CA ILE A 10 -8.74 31.34 -14.45
C ILE A 10 -7.25 31.01 -14.51
N LEU A 11 -6.39 32.01 -14.76
CA LEU A 11 -4.94 31.82 -14.73
C LEU A 11 -4.43 31.42 -13.34
N GLN A 12 -4.97 32.02 -12.28
CA GLN A 12 -4.66 31.63 -10.90
C GLN A 12 -5.06 30.17 -10.62
N CYS A 13 -6.23 29.72 -11.07
CA CYS A 13 -6.64 28.32 -10.96
C CYS A 13 -5.70 27.37 -11.72
N ILE A 14 -5.35 27.70 -12.97
CA ILE A 14 -4.42 26.89 -13.78
C ILE A 14 -3.06 26.79 -13.07
N PHE A 15 -2.52 27.91 -12.62
CA PHE A 15 -1.23 27.96 -11.95
C PHE A 15 -1.24 27.30 -10.57
N HIS A 16 -2.37 27.29 -9.86
CA HIS A 16 -2.52 26.48 -8.66
C HIS A 16 -2.37 24.98 -8.98
N PHE A 17 -2.97 24.48 -10.05
CA PHE A 17 -2.78 23.09 -10.47
C PHE A 17 -1.35 22.81 -10.96
N CYS A 18 -0.70 23.75 -11.66
CA CYS A 18 0.72 23.64 -11.99
C CYS A 18 1.57 23.53 -10.71
N ASN A 19 1.27 24.36 -9.71
CA ASN A 19 1.98 24.37 -8.43
C ASN A 19 1.90 23.02 -7.69
N LEU A 20 0.75 22.35 -7.76
CA LEU A 20 0.54 21.00 -7.21
C LEU A 20 1.27 19.92 -8.02
N ALA A 21 1.22 19.99 -9.36
CA ALA A 21 1.91 19.03 -10.21
C ALA A 21 3.44 19.07 -10.07
N TYR A 22 4.00 20.22 -9.69
CA TYR A 22 5.43 20.44 -9.49
C TYR A 22 5.84 20.50 -8.00
N GLU A 23 5.01 20.03 -7.05
CA GLU A 23 5.25 20.17 -5.60
C GLU A 23 6.60 19.59 -5.13
N HIS A 24 7.13 18.59 -5.84
CA HIS A 24 8.45 17.97 -5.58
C HIS A 24 9.47 18.18 -6.71
N HIS A 25 9.19 19.05 -7.68
CA HIS A 25 10.07 19.23 -8.83
C HIS A 25 11.13 20.31 -8.56
N PRO A 26 12.43 20.04 -8.77
CA PRO A 26 13.51 21.00 -8.52
C PRO A 26 13.39 22.29 -9.35
N ASP A 27 12.83 22.20 -10.56
CA ASP A 27 12.69 23.34 -11.49
C ASP A 27 11.37 24.11 -11.37
N LYS A 28 10.59 23.91 -10.30
CA LYS A 28 9.29 24.60 -10.08
C LYS A 28 9.42 26.11 -10.24
N ARG A 29 10.49 26.69 -9.68
CA ARG A 29 10.77 28.13 -9.78
C ARG A 29 10.99 28.57 -11.22
N ASP A 30 11.75 27.79 -11.98
CA ASP A 30 12.08 28.10 -13.38
C ASP A 30 10.83 28.00 -14.26
N ALA A 31 9.98 26.99 -14.04
CA ALA A 31 8.68 26.89 -14.71
C ALA A 31 7.82 28.15 -14.49
N PHE A 32 7.76 28.68 -13.26
CA PHE A 32 7.02 29.90 -12.96
C PHE A 32 7.69 31.17 -13.50
N ILE A 33 9.01 31.19 -13.64
CA ILE A 33 9.73 32.27 -14.34
C ILE A 33 9.36 32.24 -15.82
N ASP A 34 9.35 31.07 -16.45
CA ASP A 34 8.99 30.92 -17.87
C ASP A 34 7.53 31.33 -18.12
N LEU A 35 6.61 30.94 -17.22
CA LEU A 35 5.21 31.36 -17.27
C LEU A 35 5.04 32.88 -17.20
N GLN A 36 5.94 33.58 -16.51
CA GLN A 36 5.93 35.05 -16.45
C GLN A 36 6.33 35.70 -17.78
N LEU A 37 7.05 34.98 -18.65
CA LEU A 37 7.56 35.49 -19.93
C LEU A 37 6.58 35.27 -21.09
N VAL A 38 5.54 34.44 -20.92
CA VAL A 38 4.58 34.10 -21.99
C VAL A 38 3.85 35.33 -22.53
N CYS A 39 3.20 36.10 -21.66
CA CYS A 39 2.56 37.36 -22.02
C CYS A 39 2.23 38.22 -20.79
N LYS A 40 1.85 39.49 -21.01
CA LYS A 40 1.57 40.45 -19.93
C LYS A 40 0.46 40.01 -18.98
N SER A 41 -0.58 39.33 -19.46
CA SER A 41 -1.68 38.85 -18.60
C SER A 41 -1.24 37.70 -17.70
N TRP A 42 -0.35 36.83 -18.19
CA TRP A 42 0.20 35.72 -17.42
C TRP A 42 1.22 36.17 -16.39
N HIS A 43 2.01 37.18 -16.73
CA HIS A 43 3.06 37.72 -15.86
C HIS A 43 2.57 37.96 -14.42
N LYS A 44 1.46 38.68 -14.24
CA LYS A 44 0.95 38.99 -12.91
C LYS A 44 0.51 37.72 -12.16
N ALA A 45 -0.27 36.85 -12.81
CA ALA A 45 -0.80 35.65 -12.16
C ALA A 45 0.32 34.65 -11.80
N ALA A 46 1.31 34.48 -12.68
CA ALA A 46 2.45 33.60 -12.47
C ALA A 46 3.39 34.15 -11.38
N TYR A 47 3.59 35.47 -11.35
CA TYR A 47 4.35 36.14 -10.30
C TYR A 47 3.68 35.95 -8.93
N GLU A 48 2.36 36.13 -8.83
CA GLU A 48 1.64 35.89 -7.58
C GLU A 48 1.72 34.41 -7.15
N ALA A 49 1.52 33.47 -8.07
CA ALA A 49 1.59 32.04 -7.77
C ALA A 49 2.99 31.61 -7.31
N LEU A 50 4.05 32.15 -7.91
CA LEU A 50 5.44 31.86 -7.53
C LEU A 50 5.75 32.21 -6.07
N TYR A 51 5.24 33.34 -5.58
CA TYR A 51 5.54 33.84 -4.24
C TYR A 51 4.49 33.50 -3.18
N GLN A 52 3.41 32.79 -3.55
CA GLN A 52 2.42 32.32 -2.58
C GLN A 52 2.97 31.24 -1.65
N ASP A 53 3.84 30.37 -2.16
CA ASP A 53 4.47 29.27 -1.43
C ASP A 53 6.00 29.36 -1.55
N VAL A 54 6.66 29.64 -0.43
CA VAL A 54 8.09 29.97 -0.40
C VAL A 54 8.86 28.94 0.41
N TYR A 55 9.90 28.38 -0.22
CA TYR A 55 10.85 27.48 0.42
C TYR A 55 12.16 28.25 0.65
N LEU A 56 12.66 28.23 1.89
CA LEU A 56 13.85 28.98 2.29
C LEU A 56 14.94 28.03 2.75
N ALA A 57 16.09 28.14 2.10
CA ALA A 57 17.32 27.39 2.34
C ALA A 57 18.50 28.33 2.67
N GLU A 58 19.71 27.78 2.82
CA GLU A 58 20.91 28.55 3.20
C GLU A 58 21.22 29.71 2.23
N ASP A 59 21.00 29.51 0.93
CA ASP A 59 21.36 30.42 -0.16
C ASP A 59 20.42 31.63 -0.33
N HIS A 60 19.26 31.63 0.34
CA HIS A 60 18.20 32.64 0.18
C HIS A 60 18.49 33.97 0.93
N VAL A 61 19.74 34.44 0.92
CA VAL A 61 20.24 35.60 1.69
C VAL A 61 19.59 36.96 1.36
N ARG A 62 18.91 37.09 0.22
CA ARG A 62 18.25 38.33 -0.24
C ARG A 62 16.73 38.33 -0.03
N PHE A 63 16.15 37.22 0.44
CA PHE A 63 14.71 37.11 0.52
C PHE A 63 14.09 38.11 1.51
N GLY A 64 14.79 38.39 2.62
CA GLY A 64 14.37 39.41 3.58
C GLY A 64 14.19 40.80 2.95
N ASP A 65 15.07 41.21 2.04
CA ASP A 65 14.94 42.49 1.33
C ASP A 65 13.76 42.44 0.34
N LEU A 66 13.64 41.35 -0.42
CA LEU A 66 12.57 41.17 -1.40
C LEU A 66 11.17 41.26 -0.77
N VAL A 67 11.00 40.63 0.40
CA VAL A 67 9.78 40.65 1.19
C VAL A 67 9.43 42.06 1.66
N ALA A 68 10.43 42.83 2.12
CA ALA A 68 10.21 44.18 2.62
C ALA A 68 9.71 45.15 1.54
N PHE A 69 10.11 44.95 0.27
CA PHE A 69 9.84 45.89 -0.81
C PHE A 69 8.77 45.45 -1.81
N GLN A 70 8.60 44.15 -2.07
CA GLN A 70 7.85 43.69 -3.25
C GLN A 70 6.87 42.55 -2.97
N VAL A 71 7.32 41.45 -2.35
CA VAL A 71 6.55 40.19 -2.36
C VAL A 71 5.79 39.92 -1.08
N GLY A 72 6.03 40.66 0.00
CA GLY A 72 5.47 40.37 1.33
C GLY A 72 3.96 40.10 1.36
N PRO A 73 3.11 40.94 0.72
CA PRO A 73 1.66 40.70 0.68
C PRO A 73 1.21 39.45 -0.09
N LEU A 74 2.08 38.85 -0.91
CA LEU A 74 1.74 37.68 -1.74
C LEU A 74 1.95 36.35 -0.99
N VAL A 75 2.86 36.35 -0.02
CA VAL A 75 3.28 35.14 0.71
C VAL A 75 2.14 34.62 1.60
N LYS A 76 1.77 33.35 1.38
CA LYS A 76 0.76 32.63 2.17
C LYS A 76 1.35 31.46 2.96
N ARG A 77 2.31 30.74 2.37
CA ARG A 77 3.02 29.62 2.99
C ARG A 77 4.52 29.88 2.98
N VAL A 78 5.18 29.57 4.09
CA VAL A 78 6.64 29.60 4.20
C VAL A 78 7.14 28.30 4.80
N THR A 79 8.05 27.64 4.10
CA THR A 79 8.71 26.41 4.54
C THR A 79 10.20 26.67 4.73
N PHE A 80 10.70 26.51 5.95
CA PHE A 80 12.12 26.63 6.29
C PHE A 80 12.78 25.24 6.23
N LEU A 81 13.69 25.07 5.27
CA LEU A 81 14.39 23.81 5.01
C LEU A 81 15.52 23.56 6.02
N TYR A 82 16.03 22.32 6.07
CA TYR A 82 17.00 21.85 7.07
C TYR A 82 18.30 22.66 7.17
N ASP A 83 18.69 23.33 6.08
CA ASP A 83 19.91 24.13 5.97
C ASP A 83 19.68 25.63 6.19
N PHE A 84 18.43 26.07 6.36
CA PHE A 84 18.10 27.49 6.49
C PHE A 84 18.81 28.16 7.67
N SER A 85 18.92 27.47 8.80
CA SER A 85 19.61 28.00 9.99
C SER A 85 21.09 28.31 9.76
N ASN A 86 21.73 27.72 8.75
CA ASN A 86 23.12 28.04 8.36
C ASN A 86 23.23 29.42 7.68
N ASN A 87 22.12 30.01 7.22
CA ASN A 87 22.12 31.32 6.60
C ASN A 87 22.52 32.40 7.62
N LYS A 88 23.62 33.12 7.33
CA LYS A 88 24.13 34.20 8.19
C LYS A 88 23.12 35.33 8.46
N LYS A 89 22.08 35.44 7.63
CA LYS A 89 20.98 36.40 7.74
C LYS A 89 19.66 35.76 8.16
N ALA A 90 19.63 34.48 8.56
CA ALA A 90 18.39 33.74 8.85
C ALA A 90 17.46 34.51 9.80
N SER A 91 17.97 35.00 10.94
CA SER A 91 17.18 35.79 11.89
C SER A 91 16.62 37.08 11.29
N ALA A 92 17.41 37.81 10.49
CA ALA A 92 16.97 39.04 9.82
C ALA A 92 15.91 38.76 8.75
N ILE A 93 16.03 37.63 8.03
CA ILE A 93 15.05 37.17 7.06
C ILE A 93 13.72 36.87 7.76
N VAL A 94 13.74 36.07 8.83
CA VAL A 94 12.52 35.76 9.59
C VAL A 94 11.88 37.03 10.16
N GLN A 95 12.66 37.97 10.70
CA GLN A 95 12.15 39.26 11.17
C GLN A 95 11.52 40.10 10.05
N SER A 96 12.07 40.05 8.84
CA SER A 96 11.47 40.73 7.70
C SER A 96 10.13 40.08 7.32
N ILE A 97 10.09 38.75 7.28
CA ILE A 97 8.87 37.98 7.00
C ILE A 97 7.77 38.33 8.00
N THR A 98 8.06 38.30 9.31
CA THR A 98 7.04 38.60 10.32
C THR A 98 6.55 40.05 10.24
N LYS A 99 7.37 41.01 9.81
CA LYS A 99 7.00 42.43 9.70
C LYS A 99 6.30 42.81 8.40
N HIS A 100 6.51 42.07 7.31
CA HIS A 100 6.11 42.48 5.96
C HIS A 100 5.20 41.49 5.23
N CYS A 101 4.97 40.29 5.77
CA CYS A 101 4.07 39.29 5.21
C CYS A 101 2.79 39.13 6.05
N PRO A 102 1.77 40.00 5.89
CA PRO A 102 0.56 39.95 6.72
C PRO A 102 -0.37 38.76 6.39
N ASN A 103 -0.26 38.19 5.19
CA ASN A 103 -1.17 37.18 4.64
C ASN A 103 -0.70 35.73 4.84
N ILE A 104 0.33 35.51 5.67
CA ILE A 104 0.79 34.16 5.98
C ILE A 104 -0.31 33.39 6.72
N GLU A 105 -0.63 32.23 6.17
CA GLU A 105 -1.58 31.25 6.69
C GLU A 105 -0.85 30.00 7.22
N GLU A 106 0.31 29.65 6.68
CA GLU A 106 1.03 28.44 7.05
C GLU A 106 2.53 28.69 7.21
N ILE A 107 3.12 28.14 8.26
CA ILE A 107 4.57 28.14 8.49
C ILE A 107 5.01 26.71 8.78
N HIS A 108 5.96 26.22 8.00
CA HIS A 108 6.53 24.88 8.13
C HIS A 108 8.03 24.98 8.40
N THR A 109 8.56 24.03 9.16
CA THR A 109 9.96 24.03 9.60
C THR A 109 10.48 22.61 9.62
N ALA A 110 11.56 22.36 8.90
CA ALA A 110 12.12 21.03 8.71
C ALA A 110 12.81 20.46 9.96
N SER A 111 13.36 21.30 10.84
CA SER A 111 14.04 20.82 12.07
C SER A 111 13.79 21.68 13.31
N ASP A 112 14.18 21.15 14.47
CA ASP A 112 14.14 21.83 15.77
C ASP A 112 14.93 23.14 15.77
N THR A 113 16.01 23.22 14.97
CA THR A 113 16.86 24.40 14.86
C THR A 113 16.12 25.55 14.20
N GLU A 114 15.46 25.30 13.06
CA GLU A 114 14.63 26.31 12.38
C GLU A 114 13.48 26.76 13.27
N ARG A 115 12.88 25.85 14.05
CA ARG A 115 11.77 26.19 14.95
C ARG A 115 12.17 27.12 16.08
N SER A 116 13.30 26.83 16.70
CA SER A 116 13.88 27.67 17.76
C SER A 116 14.24 29.07 17.24
N LEU A 117 14.53 29.21 15.95
CA LEU A 117 14.74 30.50 15.29
C LEU A 117 13.41 31.22 14.96
N VAL A 118 12.43 30.50 14.42
CA VAL A 118 11.22 31.08 13.81
C VAL A 118 10.14 31.40 14.83
N TRP A 119 9.78 30.44 15.69
CA TRP A 119 8.59 30.56 16.55
C TRP A 119 8.65 31.70 17.56
N PRO A 120 9.78 31.98 18.24
CA PRO A 120 9.86 33.13 19.16
C PRO A 120 9.59 34.47 18.46
N LEU A 121 9.96 34.60 17.19
CA LEU A 121 9.74 35.83 16.42
C LEU A 121 8.26 36.03 16.04
N LEU A 122 7.46 34.96 15.99
CA LEU A 122 6.01 35.06 15.84
C LEU A 122 5.33 35.69 17.05
N LEU A 123 5.92 35.54 18.24
CA LEU A 123 5.41 36.14 19.47
C LEU A 123 5.64 37.65 19.55
N SER A 124 6.62 38.17 18.82
CA SER A 124 6.96 39.60 18.85
C SER A 124 5.76 40.51 18.52
N ASP A 125 5.64 41.63 19.23
CA ASP A 125 4.60 42.65 19.00
C ASP A 125 4.72 43.31 17.63
N GLY A 126 5.90 43.20 16.99
CA GLY A 126 6.15 43.71 15.65
C GLY A 126 5.64 42.80 14.51
N SER A 127 5.13 41.61 14.83
CA SER A 127 4.58 40.69 13.83
C SER A 127 3.27 41.23 13.25
N LYS A 128 3.19 41.31 11.91
CA LYS A 128 1.98 41.67 11.16
C LYS A 128 1.17 40.48 10.68
N ILE A 129 1.66 39.26 10.91
CA ILE A 129 0.91 38.04 10.62
C ILE A 129 -0.31 38.02 11.54
N THR A 130 -1.50 37.85 10.98
CA THR A 130 -2.78 37.88 11.74
C THR A 130 -3.66 36.65 11.52
N ARG A 131 -3.40 35.84 10.48
CA ARG A 131 -4.28 34.75 10.05
C ARG A 131 -3.55 33.41 9.95
N LEU A 132 -2.62 33.17 10.86
CA LEU A 132 -1.89 31.91 10.90
C LEU A 132 -2.87 30.77 11.21
N ARG A 133 -2.94 29.79 10.32
CA ARG A 133 -3.84 28.63 10.37
C ARG A 133 -3.14 27.39 10.92
N THR A 134 -1.89 27.18 10.51
CA THR A 134 -1.12 25.97 10.86
C THR A 134 0.37 26.28 11.06
N LEU A 135 0.98 25.52 11.96
CA LEU A 135 2.43 25.34 12.09
C LEU A 135 2.75 23.88 11.75
N GLY A 136 3.49 23.57 10.68
CA GLY A 136 3.97 22.19 10.37
C GLY A 136 5.34 21.90 10.98
N GLU A 137 5.84 20.65 11.07
CA GLU A 137 5.59 19.39 10.34
C GLU A 137 5.49 18.15 11.28
N GLU A 138 5.17 16.98 10.73
CA GLU A 138 5.01 15.64 11.34
C GLU A 138 6.20 15.14 12.17
N GLY A 139 5.96 14.19 13.09
CA GLY A 139 7.04 13.42 13.75
C GLY A 139 7.65 14.02 15.03
N CYS A 140 6.87 14.83 15.73
CA CYS A 140 7.37 15.67 16.80
C CYS A 140 7.64 14.93 18.12
N SER A 141 8.90 14.57 18.34
CA SER A 141 9.31 13.89 19.58
C SER A 141 9.65 14.85 20.73
N VAL A 142 10.07 16.10 20.46
CA VAL A 142 10.51 17.08 21.47
C VAL A 142 10.33 18.53 20.97
N PHE A 143 9.64 19.39 21.72
CA PHE A 143 9.59 20.85 21.46
C PHE A 143 9.68 21.67 22.75
N ASP A 144 10.04 22.95 22.62
CA ASP A 144 9.66 23.96 23.61
C ASP A 144 8.14 24.20 23.57
N ALA A 145 7.44 23.34 24.31
CA ALA A 145 6.01 23.41 24.57
C ALA A 145 5.50 24.82 24.93
N SER A 146 6.32 25.62 25.60
CA SER A 146 5.91 26.94 26.09
C SER A 146 5.77 27.94 24.94
N VAL A 147 6.72 27.93 23.99
CA VAL A 147 6.69 28.80 22.81
C VAL A 147 5.52 28.41 21.91
N TYR A 148 5.33 27.11 21.64
CA TYR A 148 4.19 26.63 20.86
C TYR A 148 2.86 27.07 21.46
N THR A 149 2.69 26.86 22.78
CA THR A 149 1.48 27.23 23.50
C THR A 149 1.17 28.72 23.34
N ASN A 150 2.18 29.58 23.50
CA ASN A 150 2.01 31.02 23.37
C ASN A 150 1.65 31.43 21.94
N VAL A 151 2.25 30.81 20.93
CA VAL A 151 1.96 31.11 19.52
C VAL A 151 0.54 30.67 19.18
N ALA A 152 0.15 29.45 19.53
CA ALA A 152 -1.20 28.94 19.31
C ALA A 152 -2.26 29.83 19.98
N LEU A 153 -2.02 30.27 21.23
CA LEU A 153 -2.95 31.17 21.92
C LEU A 153 -3.01 32.58 21.30
N LYS A 154 -1.90 33.09 20.75
CA LYS A 154 -1.87 34.37 20.01
C LYS A 154 -2.72 34.31 18.74
N TYR A 155 -2.75 33.17 18.07
CA TYR A 155 -3.43 32.96 16.77
C TYR A 155 -4.69 32.08 16.87
N LYS A 156 -5.26 31.94 18.06
CA LYS A 156 -6.39 31.02 18.34
C LYS A 156 -7.59 31.20 17.41
N ASP A 157 -7.89 32.43 16.98
CA ASP A 157 -9.07 32.73 16.19
C ASP A 157 -8.95 32.26 14.73
N SER A 158 -7.71 32.05 14.23
CA SER A 158 -7.43 31.62 12.85
C SER A 158 -6.86 30.20 12.73
N PHE A 159 -6.40 29.61 13.83
CA PHE A 159 -5.83 28.26 13.85
C PHE A 159 -6.85 27.21 13.40
N THR A 160 -6.54 26.48 12.33
CA THR A 160 -7.35 25.37 11.82
C THR A 160 -6.82 24.02 12.26
N GLN A 161 -5.56 23.93 12.68
CA GLN A 161 -4.93 22.70 13.16
C GLN A 161 -4.18 22.93 14.46
N LEU A 162 -4.46 22.10 15.48
CA LEU A 162 -3.85 22.20 16.81
C LEU A 162 -3.28 20.87 17.23
N TYR A 163 -2.06 20.91 17.79
CA TYR A 163 -1.38 19.76 18.38
C TYR A 163 -1.42 19.87 19.90
N LEU A 164 -1.96 18.85 20.55
CA LEU A 164 -1.89 18.65 21.99
C LEU A 164 -0.85 17.57 22.28
N LEU A 165 0.37 18.01 22.48
CA LEU A 165 1.51 17.15 22.76
C LEU A 165 1.70 16.96 24.27
N ASN A 166 2.43 15.92 24.63
CA ASN A 166 3.02 15.79 25.94
C ASN A 166 4.44 16.37 25.93
N ASN A 167 4.77 17.20 26.92
CA ASN A 167 6.08 17.83 27.03
C ASN A 167 7.14 16.82 27.51
N ASN A 168 7.68 16.01 26.60
CA ASN A 168 8.77 15.07 26.89
C ASN A 168 10.17 15.70 26.76
N ALA A 169 10.26 17.01 26.50
CA ALA A 169 11.53 17.71 26.28
C ALA A 169 12.49 17.66 27.48
N ASN A 170 11.97 17.37 28.69
CA ASN A 170 12.78 17.18 29.87
C ASN A 170 12.43 15.83 30.53
N PRO A 171 13.27 14.79 30.44
CA PRO A 171 13.02 13.49 31.07
C PRO A 171 12.88 13.59 32.60
N ASN A 172 13.32 14.70 33.21
CA ASN A 172 13.18 14.96 34.65
C ASN A 172 11.86 15.62 35.04
N ILE A 173 11.07 16.15 34.09
CA ILE A 173 9.76 16.76 34.34
C ILE A 173 8.71 15.89 33.66
N ARG A 174 8.25 14.85 34.36
CA ARG A 174 7.04 14.13 33.97
C ARG A 174 5.83 15.02 34.22
N MET A 175 5.42 15.82 33.25
CA MET A 175 4.11 16.47 33.32
C MET A 175 3.06 15.40 33.08
N ASN A 176 2.28 15.02 34.10
CA ASN A 176 1.23 13.99 34.00
C ASN A 176 -0.03 14.46 33.26
N GLY A 177 0.10 15.14 32.12
CA GLY A 177 -1.06 15.62 31.36
C GLY A 177 -0.72 16.41 30.10
N LEU A 178 -1.74 16.56 29.24
CA LEU A 178 -1.72 17.46 28.08
C LEU A 178 -1.53 18.92 28.52
N HIS A 179 -0.99 19.76 27.62
CA HIS A 179 -0.75 21.19 27.86
C HIS A 179 -1.96 21.92 28.50
N PRO A 180 -1.94 22.20 29.81
CA PRO A 180 -3.11 22.74 30.51
C PRO A 180 -3.62 24.08 29.94
N PRO A 181 -2.75 25.02 29.51
CA PRO A 181 -3.21 26.27 28.90
C PRO A 181 -3.95 26.06 27.58
N LEU A 182 -3.53 25.12 26.74
CA LEU A 182 -4.21 24.85 25.46
C LEU A 182 -5.54 24.15 25.72
N VAL A 183 -5.53 23.09 26.54
CA VAL A 183 -6.74 22.35 26.92
C VAL A 183 -7.80 23.28 27.51
N GLY A 184 -7.42 24.14 28.46
CA GLY A 184 -8.36 25.10 29.09
C GLY A 184 -8.86 26.22 28.18
N ASN A 185 -8.34 26.33 26.94
CA ASN A 185 -8.74 27.34 25.96
C ASN A 185 -9.21 26.73 24.62
N LEU A 186 -9.44 25.41 24.53
CA LEU A 186 -9.85 24.75 23.28
C LEU A 186 -11.09 25.39 22.64
N SER A 187 -12.07 25.76 23.45
CA SER A 187 -13.30 26.41 22.99
C SER A 187 -13.09 27.79 22.37
N LYS A 188 -11.91 28.41 22.58
CA LYS A 188 -11.53 29.69 21.97
C LYS A 188 -10.94 29.54 20.58
N PHE A 189 -10.61 28.33 20.14
CA PHE A 189 -10.06 28.10 18.80
C PHE A 189 -11.19 27.96 17.77
N THR A 190 -11.91 29.04 17.49
CA THR A 190 -13.18 28.98 16.72
C THR A 190 -13.03 28.46 15.28
N ALA A 191 -11.83 28.57 14.68
CA ALA A 191 -11.53 28.07 13.35
C ALA A 191 -10.98 26.62 13.35
N LEU A 192 -10.82 25.98 14.51
CA LEU A 192 -10.18 24.68 14.63
C LEU A 192 -10.98 23.61 13.91
N GLN A 193 -10.30 22.94 13.01
CA GLN A 193 -10.85 21.93 12.12
C GLN A 193 -10.21 20.55 12.35
N HIS A 194 -8.93 20.55 12.75
CA HIS A 194 -8.13 19.35 12.95
C HIS A 194 -7.44 19.39 14.32
N LEU A 195 -7.75 18.42 15.19
CA LEU A 195 -7.10 18.28 16.49
C LEU A 195 -6.26 17.00 16.52
N ILE A 196 -4.96 17.16 16.80
CA ILE A 196 -4.00 16.06 16.91
C ILE A 196 -3.57 15.93 18.37
N ILE A 197 -3.72 14.74 18.94
CA ILE A 197 -3.43 14.46 20.34
C ILE A 197 -2.37 13.36 20.39
N ASN A 198 -1.22 13.69 20.99
CA ASN A 198 -0.17 12.72 21.28
C ASN A 198 0.04 12.68 22.79
N SER A 199 -0.57 11.67 23.43
CA SER A 199 -0.50 11.48 24.87
C SER A 199 -0.03 10.06 25.21
N PRO A 200 1.10 9.88 25.90
CA PRO A 200 1.47 8.59 26.45
C PRO A 200 0.69 8.22 27.73
N PHE A 201 -0.10 9.15 28.30
CA PHE A 201 -0.85 8.93 29.54
C PHE A 201 -2.18 8.22 29.29
N ARG A 202 -2.68 7.56 30.34
CA ARG A 202 -4.02 6.97 30.34
C ARG A 202 -5.06 8.05 30.63
N PHE A 203 -6.08 8.14 29.77
CA PHE A 203 -7.25 8.96 30.03
C PHE A 203 -8.30 8.15 30.79
N SER A 204 -8.88 8.75 31.82
CA SER A 204 -10.21 8.31 32.27
C SER A 204 -11.26 8.74 31.24
N HIS A 205 -12.37 7.99 31.13
CA HIS A 205 -13.45 8.36 30.21
C HIS A 205 -13.99 9.77 30.49
N SER A 206 -14.05 10.21 31.76
CA SER A 206 -14.48 11.56 32.14
C SER A 206 -13.52 12.66 31.68
N ASN A 207 -12.21 12.42 31.75
CA ASN A 207 -11.21 13.40 31.30
C ASN A 207 -11.23 13.54 29.78
N LEU A 208 -11.35 12.42 29.06
CA LEU A 208 -11.52 12.45 27.60
C LEU A 208 -12.82 13.15 27.22
N ASP A 209 -13.92 12.88 27.92
CA ASP A 209 -15.20 13.53 27.62
C ASP A 209 -15.16 15.03 27.82
N LYS A 210 -14.54 15.48 28.92
CA LYS A 210 -14.33 16.91 29.14
C LYS A 210 -13.50 17.55 28.03
N LEU A 211 -12.37 16.93 27.65
CA LEU A 211 -11.52 17.42 26.56
C LEU A 211 -12.29 17.57 25.25
N LEU A 212 -13.10 16.57 24.90
CA LEU A 212 -13.89 16.56 23.66
C LEU A 212 -15.09 17.53 23.73
N ASN A 213 -15.70 17.74 24.89
CA ASN A 213 -16.75 18.75 25.08
C ASN A 213 -16.23 20.18 24.94
N ASP A 214 -14.97 20.42 25.29
CA ASP A 214 -14.34 21.73 25.15
C ASP A 214 -13.92 22.04 23.69
N CYS A 215 -14.07 21.09 22.76
CA CYS A 215 -13.77 21.29 21.35
C CYS A 215 -14.83 22.14 20.63
N PRO A 216 -14.43 22.99 19.66
CA PRO A 216 -15.35 23.86 18.95
C PRO A 216 -16.16 23.10 17.89
N PRO A 217 -17.37 23.58 17.50
CA PRO A 217 -18.21 22.93 16.49
C PRO A 217 -17.61 22.84 15.09
N SER A 218 -16.55 23.59 14.81
CA SER A 218 -15.78 23.56 13.55
C SER A 218 -14.88 22.34 13.41
N LEU A 219 -14.64 21.59 14.49
CA LEU A 219 -13.77 20.42 14.50
C LEU A 219 -14.35 19.30 13.63
N TYR A 220 -13.66 18.93 12.55
CA TYR A 220 -14.11 17.85 11.66
C TYR A 220 -13.22 16.60 11.75
N LYS A 221 -11.93 16.75 12.10
CA LYS A 221 -10.95 15.66 12.16
C LYS A 221 -10.28 15.58 13.52
N LEU A 222 -10.25 14.37 14.07
CA LEU A 222 -9.59 14.05 15.33
C LEU A 222 -8.53 12.98 15.07
N VAL A 223 -7.31 13.22 15.54
CA VAL A 223 -6.20 12.27 15.40
C VAL A 223 -5.62 12.01 16.78
N PHE A 224 -5.48 10.74 17.12
CA PHE A 224 -4.74 10.28 18.28
C PHE A 224 -3.53 9.49 17.81
N GLU A 225 -2.34 10.08 17.90
CA GLU A 225 -1.11 9.34 17.59
C GLU A 225 -0.92 8.17 18.58
N LYS A 226 -1.24 8.43 19.85
CA LYS A 226 -1.28 7.43 20.92
C LYS A 226 -2.44 7.73 21.86
N ILE A 227 -3.29 6.73 22.10
CA ILE A 227 -4.34 6.80 23.11
C ILE A 227 -4.29 5.57 24.01
N ARG A 228 -4.35 5.82 25.31
CA ARG A 228 -4.53 4.78 26.33
C ARG A 228 -5.71 5.18 27.19
N LEU A 229 -6.66 4.27 27.40
CA LEU A 229 -7.84 4.53 28.21
C LEU A 229 -7.80 3.64 29.45
N GLU A 230 -8.21 4.18 30.59
CA GLU A 230 -8.26 3.44 31.85
C GLU A 230 -9.43 2.46 31.86
N GLU A 231 -9.12 1.15 31.91
CA GLU A 231 -10.07 0.03 31.85
C GLU A 231 -11.25 0.15 32.82
N GLU A 232 -10.96 0.51 34.07
CA GLU A 232 -11.92 0.43 35.18
C GLU A 232 -12.69 1.75 35.41
N THR A 233 -12.54 2.75 34.53
CA THR A 233 -13.22 4.02 34.73
C THR A 233 -14.67 3.96 34.25
N PRO A 234 -15.65 4.33 35.10
CA PRO A 234 -17.05 4.34 34.71
C PRO A 234 -17.25 5.31 33.55
N LEU A 235 -18.14 4.94 32.63
CA LEU A 235 -18.58 5.85 31.58
C LEU A 235 -19.27 7.07 32.20
N PRO A 236 -19.10 8.28 31.63
CA PRO A 236 -19.86 9.45 32.04
C PRO A 236 -21.36 9.17 31.98
N ALA A 237 -22.09 9.63 33.00
CA ALA A 237 -23.54 9.41 33.10
C ALA A 237 -24.31 10.03 31.93
N ASN A 238 -23.81 11.15 31.39
CA ASN A 238 -24.33 11.79 30.19
C ASN A 238 -23.16 12.01 29.22
N ILE A 239 -23.28 11.49 27.99
CA ILE A 239 -22.29 11.65 26.93
C ILE A 239 -22.93 12.50 25.84
N GLU A 240 -22.47 13.75 25.71
CA GLU A 240 -22.96 14.65 24.67
C GLU A 240 -22.38 14.26 23.30
N PRO A 241 -23.20 13.92 22.29
CA PRO A 241 -22.72 13.45 21.01
C PRO A 241 -22.15 14.58 20.14
N MET A 242 -21.02 14.31 19.50
CA MET A 242 -20.36 15.16 18.51
C MET A 242 -20.77 14.72 17.10
N ALA A 243 -21.72 15.43 16.50
CA ALA A 243 -22.17 15.20 15.12
C ALA A 243 -21.28 15.86 14.04
N HIS A 244 -20.42 16.79 14.45
CA HIS A 244 -19.56 17.59 13.57
C HIS A 244 -18.25 16.88 13.21
N VAL A 245 -17.74 16.01 14.09
CA VAL A 245 -16.53 15.21 13.82
C VAL A 245 -16.87 14.11 12.82
N LYS A 246 -16.19 14.14 11.67
CA LYS A 246 -16.39 13.24 10.54
C LYS A 246 -15.27 12.22 10.37
N GLN A 247 -14.06 12.55 10.83
CA GLN A 247 -12.88 11.72 10.67
C GLN A 247 -12.22 11.46 12.02
N LEU A 248 -11.87 10.19 12.26
CA LEU A 248 -11.07 9.76 13.40
C LEU A 248 -9.92 8.89 12.91
N SER A 249 -8.70 9.21 13.31
CA SER A 249 -7.53 8.35 13.13
C SER A 249 -6.87 8.07 14.48
N ILE A 250 -6.52 6.82 14.74
CA ILE A 250 -5.84 6.38 15.95
C ILE A 250 -4.70 5.43 15.59
N SER A 251 -3.45 5.88 15.72
CA SER A 251 -2.30 5.09 15.27
C SER A 251 -1.85 4.01 16.27
N GLN A 252 -1.87 4.30 17.57
CA GLN A 252 -1.54 3.31 18.59
C GLN A 252 -2.60 3.32 19.68
N CYS A 253 -3.31 2.20 19.82
CA CYS A 253 -4.40 2.13 20.77
C CYS A 253 -4.49 0.79 21.52
N ASP A 254 -4.79 0.91 22.81
CA ASP A 254 -5.24 -0.18 23.67
C ASP A 254 -6.67 0.15 24.10
N ILE A 255 -7.63 -0.19 23.25
CA ILE A 255 -9.03 0.21 23.40
C ILE A 255 -9.84 -0.97 23.92
N HIS A 256 -10.34 -0.84 25.14
CA HIS A 256 -11.24 -1.81 25.76
C HIS A 256 -12.68 -1.63 25.28
N GLY A 257 -13.53 -2.64 25.50
CA GLY A 257 -14.94 -2.60 25.06
C GLY A 257 -15.71 -1.39 25.57
N ALA A 258 -15.48 -0.95 26.82
CA ALA A 258 -16.10 0.26 27.37
C ALA A 258 -15.69 1.53 26.60
N SER A 259 -14.44 1.61 26.19
CA SER A 259 -13.90 2.72 25.41
C SER A 259 -14.44 2.76 23.99
N LEU A 260 -14.59 1.60 23.33
CA LEU A 260 -15.30 1.50 22.05
C LEU A 260 -16.76 1.97 22.18
N LEU A 261 -17.45 1.56 23.24
CA LEU A 261 -18.81 2.01 23.53
C LEU A 261 -18.88 3.53 23.76
N TYR A 262 -17.92 4.10 24.48
CA TYR A 262 -17.80 5.54 24.68
C TYR A 262 -17.64 6.26 23.34
N LEU A 263 -16.67 5.86 22.53
CA LEU A 263 -16.39 6.48 21.23
C LEU A 263 -17.59 6.38 20.28
N ALA A 264 -18.26 5.22 20.24
CA ALA A 264 -19.47 5.02 19.43
C ALA A 264 -20.67 5.87 19.88
N ARG A 265 -20.74 6.25 21.17
CA ARG A 265 -21.74 7.18 21.69
C ARG A 265 -21.34 8.64 21.44
N LYS A 266 -20.05 8.94 21.58
CA LYS A 266 -19.49 10.28 21.45
C LYS A 266 -19.45 10.76 20.00
N LEU A 267 -18.91 9.96 19.08
CA LEU A 267 -18.62 10.36 17.70
C LEU A 267 -19.77 9.96 16.75
N LYS A 268 -20.97 10.50 16.97
CA LYS A 268 -22.16 10.17 16.16
C LYS A 268 -22.09 10.66 14.72
N GLY A 269 -21.22 11.63 14.42
CA GLY A 269 -21.05 12.17 13.08
C GLY A 269 -20.09 11.39 12.19
N LEU A 270 -19.42 10.36 12.70
CA LEU A 270 -18.25 9.73 12.08
C LEU A 270 -18.57 9.10 10.71
N GLU A 271 -17.78 9.47 9.71
CA GLU A 271 -17.88 8.98 8.32
C GLU A 271 -16.64 8.17 7.92
N GLU A 272 -15.46 8.53 8.45
CA GLU A 272 -14.18 7.89 8.17
C GLU A 272 -13.45 7.52 9.46
N LEU A 273 -12.99 6.27 9.54
CA LEU A 273 -12.32 5.71 10.72
C LEU A 273 -11.03 5.01 10.33
N GLU A 274 -9.93 5.36 10.99
CA GLU A 274 -8.64 4.70 10.84
C GLU A 274 -8.14 4.27 12.22
N LEU A 275 -7.83 2.98 12.37
CA LEU A 275 -7.32 2.37 13.59
C LEU A 275 -6.10 1.52 13.20
N ASP A 276 -4.90 2.10 13.18
CA ASP A 276 -3.72 1.43 12.61
C ASP A 276 -3.34 0.18 13.42
N TYR A 277 -3.52 0.22 14.74
CA TYR A 277 -3.16 -0.88 15.63
C TYR A 277 -4.13 -0.99 16.81
N VAL A 278 -4.86 -2.11 16.86
CA VAL A 278 -5.72 -2.50 17.99
C VAL A 278 -5.40 -3.93 18.44
N CYS A 279 -5.21 -4.13 19.74
CA CYS A 279 -5.15 -5.48 20.31
C CYS A 279 -6.57 -6.03 20.53
N SER A 280 -6.87 -7.19 19.94
CA SER A 280 -8.11 -7.91 20.28
C SER A 280 -8.07 -8.42 21.72
N GLN A 281 -9.23 -8.50 22.38
CA GLN A 281 -9.37 -9.00 23.77
C GLN A 281 -10.08 -10.35 23.85
N ALA A 282 -10.21 -11.05 22.71
CA ALA A 282 -10.84 -12.37 22.61
C ALA A 282 -12.26 -12.50 23.22
N SER A 283 -12.94 -11.37 23.52
CA SER A 283 -14.26 -11.36 24.17
C SER A 283 -15.35 -10.89 23.22
N ASP A 284 -16.50 -11.56 23.24
CA ASP A 284 -17.64 -11.22 22.38
C ASP A 284 -18.13 -9.79 22.63
N SER A 285 -18.06 -9.33 23.88
CA SER A 285 -18.41 -7.96 24.26
C SER A 285 -17.56 -6.95 23.49
N TRP A 286 -16.24 -7.14 23.45
CA TRP A 286 -15.32 -6.26 22.73
C TRP A 286 -15.62 -6.22 21.23
N TRP A 287 -15.79 -7.38 20.59
CA TRP A 287 -16.15 -7.47 19.17
C TRP A 287 -17.49 -6.83 18.85
N ASN A 288 -18.48 -6.96 19.73
CA ASN A 288 -19.78 -6.30 19.58
C ASN A 288 -19.65 -4.77 19.63
N GLN A 289 -18.81 -4.24 20.52
CA GLN A 289 -18.56 -2.79 20.59
C GLN A 289 -17.75 -2.29 19.40
N LEU A 290 -16.76 -3.05 18.92
CA LEU A 290 -16.01 -2.70 17.72
C LEU A 290 -16.94 -2.66 16.50
N ASN A 291 -17.81 -3.66 16.34
CA ASN A 291 -18.83 -3.68 15.31
C ASN A 291 -19.74 -2.44 15.38
N ALA A 292 -20.28 -2.14 16.57
CA ALA A 292 -21.15 -0.97 16.76
C ALA A 292 -20.45 0.36 16.44
N PHE A 293 -19.14 0.42 16.64
CA PHE A 293 -18.32 1.59 16.32
C PHE A 293 -18.02 1.74 14.82
N CYS A 294 -17.73 0.63 14.13
CA CYS A 294 -17.28 0.66 12.73
C CYS A 294 -18.44 0.68 11.72
N LEU A 295 -19.56 0.03 12.02
CA LEU A 295 -20.68 -0.12 11.08
C LEU A 295 -21.27 1.21 10.56
N PRO A 296 -21.40 2.28 11.38
CA PRO A 296 -21.89 3.56 10.92
C PRO A 296 -20.94 4.29 9.95
N ALA A 297 -19.63 4.02 10.01
CA ALA A 297 -18.64 4.67 9.18
C ALA A 297 -18.80 4.23 7.71
N GLN A 298 -18.68 5.18 6.79
CA GLN A 298 -18.75 4.91 5.34
C GLN A 298 -17.46 4.28 4.83
N VAL A 299 -16.33 4.74 5.39
CA VAL A 299 -14.99 4.26 5.09
C VAL A 299 -14.32 3.90 6.40
N TYR A 300 -13.66 2.74 6.47
CA TYR A 300 -12.79 2.44 7.59
C TYR A 300 -11.57 1.62 7.20
N GLU A 301 -10.53 1.75 8.00
CA GLU A 301 -9.35 0.91 7.99
C GLU A 301 -8.97 0.52 9.43
N ILE A 302 -8.75 -0.78 9.68
CA ILE A 302 -8.49 -1.29 11.03
C ILE A 302 -7.39 -2.36 10.96
N GLY A 303 -6.26 -2.11 11.60
CA GLY A 303 -5.24 -3.10 11.90
C GLY A 303 -5.49 -3.77 13.25
N ILE A 304 -5.62 -5.10 13.25
CA ILE A 304 -5.95 -5.90 14.43
C ILE A 304 -4.82 -6.91 14.71
N ARG A 305 -4.28 -6.86 15.92
CA ARG A 305 -3.44 -7.92 16.48
C ARG A 305 -4.32 -8.96 17.15
N LEU A 306 -4.22 -10.21 16.70
CA LEU A 306 -4.98 -11.32 17.26
C LEU A 306 -4.25 -11.96 18.44
N GLU A 307 -4.99 -12.42 19.44
CA GLU A 307 -4.41 -13.20 20.53
C GLU A 307 -4.19 -14.67 20.11
N HIS A 308 -3.00 -15.23 20.41
CA HIS A 308 -2.62 -16.59 19.97
C HIS A 308 -3.61 -17.70 20.37
N ARG A 309 -4.24 -17.60 21.54
CA ARG A 309 -5.05 -18.71 22.10
C ARG A 309 -6.40 -18.91 21.40
N GLN A 310 -6.84 -17.98 20.55
CA GLN A 310 -8.18 -18.02 19.92
C GLN A 310 -8.17 -17.44 18.49
N ILE A 311 -7.10 -17.63 17.73
CA ILE A 311 -6.91 -16.98 16.42
C ILE A 311 -8.09 -17.25 15.48
N LEU A 312 -8.53 -18.50 15.31
CA LEU A 312 -9.63 -18.85 14.39
C LEU A 312 -10.96 -18.16 14.75
N SER A 313 -11.29 -18.10 16.04
CA SER A 313 -12.50 -17.40 16.51
C SER A 313 -12.41 -15.90 16.23
N GLN A 314 -11.25 -15.30 16.49
CA GLN A 314 -11.03 -13.88 16.22
C GLN A 314 -11.02 -13.57 14.72
N LEU A 315 -10.44 -14.43 13.87
CA LEU A 315 -10.52 -14.33 12.41
C LEU A 315 -11.98 -14.41 11.93
N SER A 316 -12.77 -15.33 12.47
CA SER A 316 -14.21 -15.40 12.20
C SER A 316 -14.89 -14.07 12.54
N ASN A 317 -14.56 -13.45 13.67
CA ASN A 317 -15.09 -12.13 14.03
C ASN A 317 -14.65 -11.02 13.07
N CYS A 318 -13.42 -11.05 12.56
CA CYS A 318 -12.95 -10.14 11.51
C CYS A 318 -13.79 -10.25 10.23
N PHE A 319 -14.01 -11.47 9.74
CA PHE A 319 -14.84 -11.71 8.56
C PHE A 319 -16.30 -11.27 8.79
N ASN A 320 -16.84 -11.55 9.97
CA ASN A 320 -18.19 -11.11 10.35
C ASN A 320 -18.33 -9.58 10.38
N LEU A 321 -17.32 -8.87 10.89
CA LEU A 321 -17.32 -7.40 10.92
C LEU A 321 -17.38 -6.82 9.51
N ILE A 322 -16.48 -7.25 8.64
CA ILE A 322 -16.41 -6.71 7.28
C ILE A 322 -17.64 -7.11 6.45
N GLN A 323 -18.17 -8.32 6.65
CA GLN A 323 -19.40 -8.76 5.99
C GLN A 323 -20.63 -7.95 6.43
N LYS A 324 -20.79 -7.67 7.73
CA LYS A 324 -21.91 -6.84 8.23
C LYS A 324 -21.87 -5.41 7.70
N SER A 325 -20.70 -4.94 7.28
CA SER A 325 -20.52 -3.60 6.70
C SER A 325 -20.94 -3.50 5.22
N ILE A 326 -21.38 -4.60 4.61
CA ILE A 326 -21.88 -4.61 3.23
C ILE A 326 -23.22 -3.86 3.17
N SER A 327 -23.26 -2.77 2.40
CA SER A 327 -24.51 -2.09 2.10
C SER A 327 -25.36 -2.96 1.16
N MET A 328 -26.69 -3.00 1.33
CA MET A 328 -27.57 -3.72 0.38
C MET A 328 -27.41 -3.22 -1.07
N GLN A 329 -26.90 -1.99 -1.27
CA GLN A 329 -26.67 -1.40 -2.59
C GLN A 329 -25.36 -1.89 -3.26
N SER A 330 -24.38 -2.39 -2.50
CA SER A 330 -23.08 -2.86 -3.02
C SER A 330 -23.04 -4.34 -3.41
N ILE A 331 -24.15 -5.06 -3.19
CA ILE A 331 -24.27 -6.50 -3.48
C ILE A 331 -24.07 -6.82 -4.97
N ASN A 332 -24.28 -5.84 -5.86
CA ASN A 332 -24.23 -6.04 -7.31
C ASN A 332 -22.97 -5.48 -8.00
N GLY A 333 -21.88 -5.18 -7.28
CA GLY A 333 -20.65 -4.73 -7.95
C GLY A 333 -19.45 -4.29 -7.10
N GLY A 334 -19.48 -4.41 -5.77
CA GLY A 334 -18.33 -4.07 -4.94
C GLY A 334 -17.19 -5.09 -5.05
N LYS A 335 -15.96 -4.63 -5.28
CA LYS A 335 -14.76 -5.49 -5.32
C LYS A 335 -14.45 -5.98 -3.90
N ARG A 336 -14.39 -7.30 -3.70
CA ARG A 336 -14.05 -7.93 -2.41
C ARG A 336 -12.76 -8.71 -2.56
N GLU A 337 -11.75 -8.34 -1.80
CA GLU A 337 -10.41 -8.89 -1.91
C GLU A 337 -9.99 -9.57 -0.61
N LEU A 338 -9.43 -10.77 -0.72
CA LEU A 338 -8.75 -11.46 0.35
C LEU A 338 -7.27 -11.59 -0.01
N HIS A 339 -6.39 -11.06 0.83
CA HIS A 339 -4.95 -11.13 0.69
C HIS A 339 -4.40 -11.92 1.87
N ILE A 340 -3.68 -13.01 1.60
CA ILE A 340 -2.99 -13.81 2.60
C ILE A 340 -1.52 -13.77 2.22
N HIS A 341 -0.69 -13.11 3.03
CA HIS A 341 0.75 -13.02 2.78
C HIS A 341 1.52 -13.45 4.04
N SER A 342 2.44 -14.39 3.89
CA SER A 342 3.39 -14.74 4.95
C SER A 342 4.67 -13.96 4.71
N LEU A 343 4.78 -12.76 5.27
CA LEU A 343 6.03 -12.01 5.24
C LEU A 343 6.81 -12.37 6.51
N GLU A 344 7.96 -13.02 6.36
CA GLU A 344 8.97 -12.92 7.41
C GLU A 344 9.37 -11.44 7.51
N GLU A 345 9.53 -10.94 8.74
CA GLU A 345 9.82 -9.54 9.02
C GLU A 345 10.96 -9.02 8.15
N ASP A 346 10.63 -8.17 7.18
CA ASP A 346 11.54 -7.12 6.70
C ASP A 346 10.76 -5.82 6.51
N ASP A 347 11.08 -4.89 7.40
CA ASP A 347 10.67 -3.49 7.46
C ASP A 347 10.71 -2.79 6.09
N TYR A 348 9.57 -2.22 5.68
CA TYR A 348 9.58 -0.99 4.87
C TYR A 348 8.54 0.06 5.30
N LEU A 349 7.68 -0.21 6.29
CA LEU A 349 6.65 0.74 6.75
C LEU A 349 6.65 1.05 8.26
N GLY A 350 7.57 0.47 9.06
CA GLY A 350 7.74 0.87 10.47
C GLY A 350 6.50 0.71 11.37
N LEU A 351 5.52 -0.09 10.96
CA LEU A 351 4.27 -0.37 11.68
C LEU A 351 4.07 -1.89 11.78
N VAL A 352 5.00 -2.58 12.45
CA VAL A 352 4.89 -4.01 12.75
C VAL A 352 4.07 -4.19 14.04
N GLY A 353 2.95 -4.91 13.95
CA GLY A 353 2.25 -5.37 15.14
C GLY A 353 0.86 -5.97 14.94
N TYR A 354 0.15 -5.68 13.84
CA TYR A 354 -1.12 -6.32 13.54
C TYR A 354 -0.94 -7.51 12.60
N ASN A 355 -1.83 -8.51 12.71
CA ASN A 355 -1.81 -9.70 11.83
C ASN A 355 -3.01 -9.72 10.87
N VAL A 356 -3.97 -8.81 11.04
CA VAL A 356 -5.13 -8.66 10.16
C VAL A 356 -5.37 -7.18 9.89
N ARG A 357 -5.64 -6.82 8.63
CA ARG A 357 -6.10 -5.48 8.24
C ARG A 357 -7.44 -5.58 7.53
N LEU A 358 -8.42 -4.82 8.01
CA LEU A 358 -9.76 -4.73 7.45
C LEU A 358 -9.94 -3.35 6.83
N THR A 359 -10.20 -3.29 5.53
CA THR A 359 -10.45 -2.05 4.81
C THR A 359 -11.82 -2.09 4.18
N ARG A 360 -12.63 -1.08 4.47
CA ARG A 360 -13.88 -0.77 3.76
C ARG A 360 -13.70 0.58 3.09
N ALA A 361 -13.64 0.57 1.77
CA ALA A 361 -13.81 1.75 0.93
C ALA A 361 -15.26 1.86 0.46
N ARG A 362 -15.61 2.97 -0.20
CA ARG A 362 -16.98 3.20 -0.71
C ARG A 362 -17.46 2.09 -1.67
N ASN A 363 -16.56 1.56 -2.50
CA ASN A 363 -16.87 0.58 -3.56
C ASN A 363 -16.01 -0.70 -3.49
N ALA A 364 -15.21 -0.86 -2.44
CA ALA A 364 -14.30 -1.99 -2.31
C ALA A 364 -14.12 -2.38 -0.85
N GLN A 365 -13.83 -3.66 -0.62
CA GLN A 365 -13.49 -4.21 0.67
C GLN A 365 -12.25 -5.08 0.52
N THR A 366 -11.35 -5.00 1.49
CA THR A 366 -10.13 -5.80 1.49
C THR A 366 -9.90 -6.36 2.88
N VAL A 367 -9.62 -7.66 2.95
CA VAL A 367 -9.13 -8.35 4.14
C VAL A 367 -7.70 -8.77 3.84
N VAL A 368 -6.76 -8.29 4.64
CA VAL A 368 -5.35 -8.70 4.57
C VAL A 368 -5.02 -9.49 5.83
N ILE A 369 -4.42 -10.67 5.69
CA ILE A 369 -4.07 -11.56 6.79
C ILE A 369 -2.62 -11.97 6.65
N ASP A 370 -1.87 -11.80 7.74
CA ASP A 370 -0.52 -12.31 7.90
C ASP A 370 -0.51 -13.47 8.91
N PRO A 371 -0.45 -14.73 8.42
CA PRO A 371 -0.48 -15.90 9.26
C PRO A 371 0.89 -16.32 9.81
N TYR A 372 1.98 -15.59 9.53
CA TYR A 372 3.34 -16.03 9.85
C TYR A 372 3.51 -16.46 11.32
N ASN A 373 2.88 -15.72 12.25
CA ASN A 373 2.92 -15.98 13.69
C ASN A 373 1.70 -16.74 14.24
N PHE A 374 0.91 -17.40 13.38
CA PHE A 374 -0.26 -18.16 13.80
C PHE A 374 0.07 -19.63 14.02
N ASP A 375 0.36 -19.99 15.27
CA ASP A 375 0.54 -21.39 15.67
C ASP A 375 -0.69 -22.24 15.26
N ASN A 376 -0.47 -23.28 14.46
CA ASN A 376 -1.48 -24.25 14.03
C ASN A 376 -2.66 -23.67 13.23
N VAL A 377 -2.49 -22.56 12.52
CA VAL A 377 -3.50 -22.05 11.57
C VAL A 377 -2.97 -22.20 10.16
N SER A 378 -3.63 -23.04 9.36
CA SER A 378 -3.30 -23.21 7.95
C SER A 378 -3.95 -22.13 7.09
N ILE A 379 -3.43 -21.92 5.87
CA ILE A 379 -4.10 -21.09 4.86
C ILE A 379 -5.49 -21.65 4.54
N THR A 380 -5.65 -22.98 4.53
CA THR A 380 -6.95 -23.63 4.32
C THR A 380 -7.96 -23.26 5.40
N ASP A 381 -7.55 -23.16 6.67
CA ASP A 381 -8.42 -22.71 7.76
C ASP A 381 -8.91 -21.27 7.55
N ILE A 382 -8.03 -20.40 7.06
CA ILE A 382 -8.38 -19.01 6.73
C ILE A 382 -9.39 -18.99 5.56
N LEU A 383 -9.16 -19.79 4.51
CA LEU A 383 -10.07 -19.90 3.38
C LEU A 383 -11.43 -20.49 3.80
N ASN A 384 -11.47 -21.44 4.74
CA ASN A 384 -12.71 -21.96 5.32
C ASN A 384 -13.54 -20.84 5.97
N LEU A 385 -12.90 -19.95 6.73
CA LEU A 385 -13.57 -18.83 7.38
C LEU A 385 -14.03 -17.76 6.37
N ALA A 386 -13.28 -17.58 5.28
CA ALA A 386 -13.60 -16.63 4.22
C ALA A 386 -14.88 -16.97 3.43
N GLU A 387 -15.45 -18.17 3.57
CA GLU A 387 -16.75 -18.55 2.97
C GLU A 387 -17.87 -17.57 3.34
N GLN A 388 -17.80 -16.96 4.52
CA GLN A 388 -18.78 -15.95 4.96
C GLN A 388 -18.64 -14.62 4.20
N TYR A 389 -17.41 -14.30 3.78
CA TYR A 389 -17.07 -13.03 3.12
C TYR A 389 -17.33 -13.05 1.61
N LEU A 390 -17.19 -14.23 0.98
CA LEU A 390 -17.37 -14.47 -0.47
C LEU A 390 -16.51 -13.50 -1.31
N PRO A 391 -15.17 -13.61 -1.26
CA PRO A 391 -14.29 -12.72 -2.02
C PRO A 391 -14.53 -12.86 -3.53
N THR A 392 -14.30 -11.78 -4.28
CA THR A 392 -14.24 -11.79 -5.75
C THR A 392 -12.81 -11.92 -6.25
N SER A 393 -11.83 -11.62 -5.40
CA SER A 393 -10.40 -11.77 -5.69
C SER A 393 -9.69 -12.39 -4.49
N ILE A 394 -8.85 -13.39 -4.74
CA ILE A 394 -8.01 -14.01 -3.71
C ILE A 394 -6.55 -13.89 -4.14
N ARG A 395 -5.71 -13.36 -3.25
CA ARG A 395 -4.27 -13.21 -3.40
C ARG A 395 -3.59 -14.02 -2.31
N ILE A 396 -2.73 -14.97 -2.67
CA ILE A 396 -1.99 -15.81 -1.72
C ILE A 396 -0.50 -15.73 -2.04
N GLU A 397 0.29 -15.35 -1.04
CA GLU A 397 1.75 -15.27 -1.10
C GLU A 397 2.38 -16.19 -0.05
N PHE A 398 3.20 -17.12 -0.52
CA PHE A 398 3.89 -18.11 0.31
C PHE A 398 5.31 -17.64 0.69
N GLY A 399 5.77 -17.96 1.90
CA GLY A 399 6.97 -17.36 2.49
C GLY A 399 8.27 -18.17 2.40
N ASN A 400 8.54 -18.98 1.35
CA ASN A 400 9.75 -19.82 1.38
C ASN A 400 10.44 -20.13 0.03
N VAL A 401 10.06 -19.50 -1.09
CA VAL A 401 10.76 -19.77 -2.37
C VAL A 401 12.21 -19.29 -2.34
N GLU A 402 12.51 -18.20 -1.64
CA GLU A 402 13.86 -17.67 -1.47
C GLU A 402 14.76 -18.66 -0.70
N ASP A 403 14.32 -19.15 0.46
CA ASP A 403 15.08 -20.13 1.26
C ASP A 403 15.34 -21.43 0.49
N ILE A 404 14.32 -21.94 -0.19
CA ILE A 404 14.45 -23.11 -1.06
C ILE A 404 15.51 -22.84 -2.12
N TYR A 405 15.47 -21.67 -2.73
CA TYR A 405 16.44 -21.27 -3.73
C TYR A 405 17.87 -21.15 -3.16
N GLN A 406 18.03 -20.64 -1.92
CA GLN A 406 19.33 -20.57 -1.22
C GLN A 406 19.95 -21.95 -0.94
N THR A 407 19.14 -22.95 -0.63
CA THR A 407 19.64 -24.32 -0.41
C THR A 407 20.31 -24.90 -1.65
N PHE A 408 19.74 -24.64 -2.83
CA PHE A 408 20.41 -25.01 -4.07
C PHE A 408 21.73 -24.23 -4.21
N LEU A 409 21.80 -22.96 -3.73
CA LEU A 409 22.95 -22.03 -3.93
C LEU A 409 24.16 -22.51 -3.17
N ALA A 410 23.93 -22.95 -1.93
CA ALA A 410 24.97 -23.58 -1.12
C ALA A 410 25.50 -24.87 -1.78
N ARG A 411 24.62 -25.72 -2.32
CA ARG A 411 25.02 -27.01 -2.91
C ARG A 411 25.91 -26.86 -4.15
N ASP A 412 25.63 -25.91 -5.03
CA ASP A 412 26.45 -25.66 -6.24
C ASP A 412 27.83 -25.08 -5.90
N ALA A 413 27.94 -24.32 -4.81
CA ALA A 413 29.22 -23.80 -4.33
C ALA A 413 30.12 -24.88 -3.70
N ASP A 414 29.53 -25.86 -3.02
CA ASP A 414 30.27 -26.92 -2.32
C ASP A 414 30.71 -28.07 -3.25
N ASP A 415 30.06 -28.26 -4.40
CA ASP A 415 30.29 -29.40 -5.31
C ASP A 415 30.85 -29.00 -6.68
N GLU A 416 32.01 -28.31 -6.71
CA GLU A 416 32.73 -27.98 -7.95
C GLU A 416 33.08 -29.22 -8.81
N SER A 417 33.03 -30.42 -8.22
CA SER A 417 33.44 -31.70 -8.83
C SER A 417 32.31 -32.44 -9.54
N SER A 418 31.03 -32.18 -9.21
CA SER A 418 29.87 -32.79 -9.84
C SER A 418 29.03 -31.75 -10.58
N LYS A 419 29.47 -31.39 -11.80
CA LYS A 419 28.67 -30.59 -12.76
C LYS A 419 27.50 -31.40 -13.35
N GLN A 420 26.80 -32.17 -12.53
CA GLN A 420 25.70 -33.02 -12.96
C GLN A 420 24.42 -32.18 -12.98
N PHE A 421 23.74 -32.17 -14.12
CA PHE A 421 22.44 -31.54 -14.27
C PHE A 421 21.41 -32.21 -13.34
N LEU A 422 20.74 -31.43 -12.49
CA LEU A 422 19.74 -31.91 -11.55
C LEU A 422 18.38 -32.08 -12.28
N PRO A 423 17.86 -33.31 -12.42
CA PRO A 423 16.55 -33.53 -13.00
C PRO A 423 15.43 -33.01 -12.09
N ALA A 424 14.25 -32.72 -12.68
CA ALA A 424 13.08 -32.21 -11.96
C ALA A 424 12.70 -33.05 -10.72
N GLU A 425 12.75 -34.38 -10.82
CA GLU A 425 12.44 -35.28 -9.70
C GLU A 425 13.44 -35.18 -8.54
N GLU A 426 14.73 -34.93 -8.82
CA GLU A 426 15.72 -34.73 -7.75
C GLU A 426 15.52 -33.37 -7.06
N ILE A 427 15.21 -32.32 -7.83
CA ILE A 427 14.86 -30.99 -7.30
C ILE A 427 13.65 -31.10 -6.37
N LYS A 428 12.61 -31.82 -6.80
CA LYS A 428 11.42 -32.11 -6.00
C LYS A 428 11.76 -32.88 -4.72
N ASP A 429 12.55 -33.95 -4.82
CA ASP A 429 12.99 -34.74 -3.67
C ASP A 429 13.75 -33.89 -2.63
N ILE A 430 14.61 -32.97 -3.09
CA ILE A 430 15.34 -32.05 -2.23
C ILE A 430 14.39 -31.10 -1.51
N MET A 431 13.45 -30.47 -2.23
CA MET A 431 12.45 -29.58 -1.63
C MET A 431 11.62 -30.29 -0.56
N ILE A 432 11.15 -31.50 -0.85
CA ILE A 432 10.34 -32.28 0.09
C ILE A 432 11.16 -32.67 1.34
N ARG A 433 12.39 -33.16 1.16
CA ARG A 433 13.20 -33.70 2.27
C ARG A 433 13.88 -32.63 3.12
N GLN A 434 14.33 -31.53 2.52
CA GLN A 434 15.13 -30.51 3.20
C GLN A 434 14.29 -29.34 3.72
N HIS A 435 13.17 -29.03 3.04
CA HIS A 435 12.30 -27.90 3.42
C HIS A 435 10.94 -28.35 3.96
N ASN A 436 10.73 -29.67 4.16
CA ASN A 436 9.44 -30.24 4.61
C ASN A 436 8.23 -29.71 3.81
N VAL A 437 8.41 -29.49 2.50
CA VAL A 437 7.35 -28.96 1.64
C VAL A 437 6.19 -29.96 1.61
N ASP A 438 5.05 -29.56 2.17
CA ASP A 438 3.80 -30.31 2.02
C ASP A 438 3.20 -30.07 0.63
N ILE A 439 3.44 -31.02 -0.25
CA ILE A 439 2.98 -31.00 -1.64
C ILE A 439 1.45 -31.08 -1.79
N ASN A 440 0.73 -31.59 -0.78
CA ASN A 440 -0.73 -31.69 -0.81
C ASN A 440 -1.39 -30.37 -0.42
N ASN A 441 -0.74 -29.62 0.47
CA ASN A 441 -1.24 -28.34 0.98
C ASN A 441 -1.48 -27.32 -0.16
N SER A 442 -0.58 -27.24 -1.14
CA SER A 442 -0.74 -26.36 -2.31
C SER A 442 -2.00 -26.65 -3.10
N TRP A 443 -2.31 -27.93 -3.34
CA TRP A 443 -3.54 -28.32 -4.02
C TRP A 443 -4.76 -27.98 -3.18
N GLU A 444 -4.75 -28.32 -1.88
CA GLU A 444 -5.85 -28.00 -0.98
C GLU A 444 -6.18 -26.50 -0.97
N ILE A 445 -5.15 -25.64 -0.95
CA ILE A 445 -5.28 -24.18 -1.01
C ILE A 445 -5.89 -23.74 -2.34
N ILE A 446 -5.39 -24.23 -3.48
CA ILE A 446 -5.94 -23.95 -4.81
C ILE A 446 -7.43 -24.31 -4.81
N ASN A 447 -7.77 -25.52 -4.39
CA ASN A 447 -9.13 -26.04 -4.44
C ASN A 447 -10.08 -25.20 -3.60
N ARG A 448 -9.63 -24.82 -2.40
CA ARG A 448 -10.45 -24.05 -1.49
C ARG A 448 -10.66 -22.62 -1.97
N ALA A 449 -9.60 -22.00 -2.50
CA ALA A 449 -9.70 -20.69 -3.13
C ALA A 449 -10.63 -20.72 -4.36
N HIS A 450 -10.51 -21.75 -5.20
CA HIS A 450 -11.40 -21.96 -6.35
C HIS A 450 -12.86 -22.15 -5.93
N HIS A 451 -13.13 -22.97 -4.92
CA HIS A 451 -14.49 -23.19 -4.41
C HIS A 451 -15.13 -21.89 -3.89
N LEU A 452 -14.36 -21.03 -3.23
CA LEU A 452 -14.85 -19.72 -2.79
C LEU A 452 -15.24 -18.81 -3.97
N LEU A 453 -14.46 -18.87 -5.06
CA LEU A 453 -14.66 -18.03 -6.24
C LEU A 453 -15.73 -18.57 -7.20
N SER A 454 -16.12 -19.85 -7.09
CA SER A 454 -17.11 -20.45 -8.01
C SER A 454 -18.49 -19.78 -7.94
N GLN A 455 -18.77 -19.07 -6.86
CA GLN A 455 -20.04 -18.38 -6.61
C GLN A 455 -20.09 -16.96 -7.21
N GLY A 456 -18.95 -16.42 -7.66
CA GLY A 456 -18.81 -15.03 -8.11
C GLY A 456 -18.76 -14.88 -9.63
N GLN A 457 -19.08 -13.67 -10.11
CA GLN A 457 -18.77 -13.25 -11.48
C GLN A 457 -17.47 -12.45 -11.48
N HIS A 458 -16.70 -12.52 -12.58
CA HIS A 458 -15.43 -11.81 -12.76
C HIS A 458 -14.37 -12.08 -11.69
N THR A 459 -14.18 -13.34 -11.30
CA THR A 459 -13.31 -13.71 -10.18
C THR A 459 -11.83 -13.83 -10.55
N SER A 460 -10.96 -13.37 -9.64
CA SER A 460 -9.52 -13.33 -9.85
C SER A 460 -8.76 -14.12 -8.79
N LEU A 461 -7.74 -14.86 -9.23
CA LEU A 461 -6.89 -15.67 -8.36
C LEU A 461 -5.42 -15.39 -8.66
N TYR A 462 -4.67 -15.03 -7.62
CA TYR A 462 -3.24 -14.74 -7.72
C TYR A 462 -2.47 -15.55 -6.70
N PHE A 463 -1.46 -16.26 -7.19
CA PHE A 463 -0.51 -17.02 -6.40
C PHE A 463 0.89 -16.46 -6.59
N ARG A 464 1.57 -16.17 -5.49
CA ARG A 464 2.99 -15.83 -5.47
C ARG A 464 3.76 -16.79 -4.59
N ASN A 465 4.96 -17.15 -5.03
CA ASN A 465 5.85 -18.09 -4.33
C ASN A 465 5.24 -19.49 -4.14
N MET A 466 4.28 -19.87 -4.98
CA MET A 466 3.59 -21.15 -4.84
C MET A 466 4.46 -22.32 -5.31
N LEU A 467 4.40 -23.44 -4.58
CA LEU A 467 5.08 -24.68 -4.93
C LEU A 467 4.06 -25.72 -5.40
N LEU A 468 3.94 -25.94 -6.70
CA LEU A 468 2.99 -26.90 -7.28
C LEU A 468 3.75 -28.09 -7.88
N LEU A 469 4.10 -29.07 -7.04
CA LEU A 469 5.06 -30.14 -7.35
C LEU A 469 4.45 -31.55 -7.48
N HIS A 470 3.12 -31.69 -7.40
CA HIS A 470 2.47 -33.00 -7.38
C HIS A 470 1.33 -33.10 -8.39
N THR A 471 1.08 -34.31 -8.87
CA THR A 471 0.13 -34.60 -9.96
C THR A 471 -1.15 -35.28 -9.50
N GLU A 472 -1.28 -35.63 -8.23
CA GLU A 472 -2.50 -36.23 -7.69
C GLU A 472 -3.50 -35.13 -7.33
N LEU A 473 -4.70 -35.23 -7.89
CA LEU A 473 -5.83 -34.38 -7.53
C LEU A 473 -6.54 -34.97 -6.30
N PRO A 474 -6.78 -34.19 -5.24
CA PRO A 474 -7.92 -34.42 -4.35
C PRO A 474 -9.23 -34.39 -5.15
N ASP A 475 -10.37 -34.82 -4.60
CA ASP A 475 -11.67 -34.68 -5.30
C ASP A 475 -12.01 -33.18 -5.52
N LEU A 476 -11.93 -32.68 -6.77
CA LEU A 476 -12.01 -31.25 -7.08
C LEU A 476 -13.38 -30.82 -7.56
N ALA A 477 -13.89 -29.72 -6.99
CA ALA A 477 -15.03 -29.00 -7.52
C ALA A 477 -14.60 -28.21 -8.77
N THR A 478 -15.37 -28.32 -9.85
CA THR A 478 -15.09 -27.63 -11.10
C THR A 478 -15.51 -26.16 -11.02
N VAL A 479 -14.68 -25.27 -11.55
CA VAL A 479 -15.00 -23.85 -11.72
C VAL A 479 -15.16 -23.57 -13.21
N GLU A 480 -16.29 -22.96 -13.57
CA GLU A 480 -16.59 -22.71 -14.97
C GLU A 480 -15.73 -21.59 -15.55
N ASN A 481 -15.55 -20.45 -14.85
CA ASN A 481 -14.90 -19.27 -15.41
C ASN A 481 -14.06 -18.50 -14.37
N LEU A 482 -12.85 -18.08 -14.74
CA LEU A 482 -12.03 -17.10 -14.04
C LEU A 482 -11.75 -15.89 -14.94
N SER A 483 -11.84 -14.67 -14.40
CA SER A 483 -11.42 -13.46 -15.11
C SER A 483 -9.89 -13.32 -15.17
N PHE A 484 -9.21 -13.80 -14.13
CA PHE A 484 -7.77 -13.72 -14.04
C PHE A 484 -7.21 -14.86 -13.19
N LEU A 485 -6.18 -15.53 -13.70
CA LEU A 485 -5.36 -16.48 -12.96
C LEU A 485 -3.89 -16.09 -13.14
N SER A 486 -3.16 -15.96 -12.04
CA SER A 486 -1.75 -15.58 -12.06
C SER A 486 -0.90 -16.48 -11.18
N PHE A 487 0.24 -16.88 -11.71
CA PHE A 487 1.36 -17.43 -10.96
C PHE A 487 2.55 -16.47 -11.11
N ASP A 488 3.10 -16.06 -9.99
CA ASP A 488 4.24 -15.14 -9.92
C ASP A 488 5.34 -15.72 -9.02
N THR A 489 6.60 -15.65 -9.43
CA THR A 489 7.75 -16.07 -8.60
C THR A 489 7.57 -17.49 -8.02
N SER A 490 6.92 -18.39 -8.78
CA SER A 490 6.42 -19.69 -8.30
C SER A 490 7.18 -20.86 -8.92
N ILE A 491 7.19 -22.03 -8.27
CA ILE A 491 7.80 -23.26 -8.80
C ILE A 491 6.70 -24.26 -9.15
N LEU A 492 6.60 -24.62 -10.43
CA LEU A 492 5.49 -25.40 -10.98
C LEU A 492 6.03 -26.66 -11.68
N GLN A 493 5.47 -27.83 -11.44
CA GLN A 493 5.71 -29.01 -12.28
C GLN A 493 4.80 -28.94 -13.51
N HIS A 494 5.34 -29.19 -14.70
CA HIS A 494 4.58 -29.06 -15.96
C HIS A 494 3.30 -29.93 -15.99
N ASP A 495 3.37 -31.15 -15.45
CA ASP A 495 2.21 -32.05 -15.35
C ASP A 495 1.10 -31.53 -14.41
N ALA A 496 1.46 -30.71 -13.41
CA ALA A 496 0.49 -30.13 -12.49
C ALA A 496 -0.40 -29.08 -13.19
N LEU A 497 0.08 -28.42 -14.25
CA LEU A 497 -0.74 -27.52 -15.07
C LEU A 497 -1.83 -28.29 -15.84
N SER A 498 -1.46 -29.47 -16.36
CA SER A 498 -2.43 -30.37 -17.04
C SER A 498 -3.54 -30.80 -16.09
N ARG A 499 -3.20 -30.98 -14.81
CA ARG A 499 -4.13 -31.26 -13.73
C ARG A 499 -5.03 -30.08 -13.40
N LEU A 500 -4.46 -28.89 -13.23
CA LEU A 500 -5.22 -27.66 -12.98
C LEU A 500 -6.25 -27.41 -14.09
N SER A 501 -5.90 -27.75 -15.33
CA SER A 501 -6.78 -27.64 -16.49
C SER A 501 -8.08 -28.46 -16.40
N SER A 502 -8.07 -29.57 -15.66
CA SER A 502 -9.28 -30.38 -15.45
C SER A 502 -10.30 -29.72 -14.50
N VAL A 503 -9.90 -28.67 -13.80
CA VAL A 503 -10.69 -27.98 -12.77
C VAL A 503 -11.14 -26.61 -13.26
N VAL A 504 -10.30 -25.94 -14.05
CA VAL A 504 -10.52 -24.59 -14.54
C VAL A 504 -10.81 -24.64 -16.04
N HIS A 505 -12.07 -24.47 -16.42
CA HIS A 505 -12.50 -24.66 -17.82
C HIS A 505 -12.33 -23.42 -18.68
N ASN A 506 -12.48 -22.22 -18.13
CA ASN A 506 -12.32 -20.97 -18.88
C ASN A 506 -11.53 -19.95 -18.07
N ILE A 507 -10.57 -19.28 -18.72
CA ILE A 507 -9.75 -18.22 -18.15
C ILE A 507 -9.70 -17.04 -19.13
N ASP A 508 -10.18 -15.87 -18.72
CA ASP A 508 -10.11 -14.66 -19.57
C ASP A 508 -8.67 -14.14 -19.73
N ARG A 509 -7.86 -14.23 -18.67
CA ARG A 509 -6.43 -13.90 -18.70
C ARG A 509 -5.63 -14.81 -17.77
N LEU A 510 -4.69 -15.55 -18.34
CA LEU A 510 -3.69 -16.35 -17.62
C LEU A 510 -2.34 -15.64 -17.66
N GLU A 511 -1.72 -15.45 -16.51
CA GLU A 511 -0.39 -14.87 -16.37
C GLU A 511 0.55 -15.83 -15.64
N ILE A 512 1.71 -16.06 -16.24
CA ILE A 512 2.80 -16.83 -15.64
C ILE A 512 4.04 -15.95 -15.71
N SER A 513 4.47 -15.44 -14.56
CA SER A 513 5.53 -14.45 -14.44
C SER A 513 6.63 -14.95 -13.51
N SER A 514 7.89 -14.88 -13.95
CA SER A 514 9.05 -15.25 -13.13
C SER A 514 8.93 -16.65 -12.49
N CYS A 515 8.21 -17.58 -13.12
CA CYS A 515 7.99 -18.93 -12.57
C CYS A 515 9.05 -19.91 -13.06
N ALA A 516 9.60 -20.74 -12.17
CA ALA A 516 10.40 -21.90 -12.53
C ALA A 516 9.48 -23.08 -12.86
N ILE A 517 9.47 -23.54 -14.12
CA ILE A 517 8.64 -24.68 -14.52
C ILE A 517 9.53 -25.91 -14.68
N LEU A 518 9.38 -26.87 -13.77
CA LEU A 518 10.16 -28.11 -13.75
C LEU A 518 9.74 -29.01 -14.90
N MET A 519 10.70 -29.44 -15.71
CA MET A 519 10.51 -30.20 -16.96
C MET A 519 11.24 -31.54 -16.90
N ASP A 520 10.71 -32.53 -17.61
CA ASP A 520 11.38 -33.84 -17.74
C ASP A 520 12.46 -33.82 -18.84
N GLU A 521 12.29 -32.94 -19.83
CA GLU A 521 13.14 -32.84 -21.02
C GLU A 521 13.88 -31.51 -21.03
N PRO A 522 15.20 -31.51 -21.33
CA PRO A 522 15.95 -30.27 -21.48
C PRO A 522 15.48 -29.51 -22.74
N TYR A 523 15.57 -28.17 -22.70
CA TYR A 523 15.27 -27.27 -23.82
C TYR A 523 13.80 -27.24 -24.29
N ILE A 524 12.86 -27.69 -23.44
CA ILE A 524 11.42 -27.66 -23.73
C ILE A 524 10.68 -27.06 -22.55
N LEU A 525 9.83 -26.06 -22.80
CA LEU A 525 8.86 -25.50 -21.86
C LEU A 525 7.46 -25.96 -22.23
N LYS A 526 6.83 -26.80 -21.39
CA LYS A 526 5.46 -27.31 -21.57
C LYS A 526 4.48 -26.52 -20.71
N LEU A 527 3.50 -25.87 -21.35
CA LEU A 527 2.38 -25.17 -20.71
C LEU A 527 1.07 -25.83 -21.14
N PHE A 528 0.67 -26.89 -20.44
CA PHE A 528 -0.44 -27.73 -20.86
C PHE A 528 -1.68 -27.47 -20.04
N PHE A 529 -2.69 -26.94 -20.72
CA PHE A 529 -4.05 -26.70 -20.24
C PHE A 529 -5.11 -27.32 -21.18
N PRO A 530 -5.02 -28.63 -21.50
CA PRO A 530 -5.74 -29.25 -22.61
C PRO A 530 -7.27 -29.13 -22.54
N SER A 531 -7.83 -28.98 -21.34
CA SER A 531 -9.28 -28.88 -21.08
C SER A 531 -9.75 -27.44 -20.85
N THR A 532 -8.85 -26.45 -20.90
CA THR A 532 -9.14 -25.06 -20.55
C THR A 532 -9.16 -24.17 -21.80
N ALA A 533 -10.23 -23.40 -21.98
CA ALA A 533 -10.27 -22.28 -22.90
C ALA A 533 -9.61 -21.07 -22.25
N ILE A 534 -8.58 -20.52 -22.89
CA ILE A 534 -7.87 -19.34 -22.43
C ILE A 534 -8.13 -18.24 -23.45
N ARG A 535 -8.60 -17.07 -23.04
CA ARG A 535 -8.72 -15.95 -23.99
C ARG A 535 -7.35 -15.32 -24.22
N SER A 536 -6.69 -14.84 -23.16
CA SER A 536 -5.37 -14.20 -23.25
C SER A 536 -4.34 -14.91 -22.36
N LEU A 537 -3.16 -15.23 -22.89
CA LEU A 537 -2.03 -15.81 -22.15
C LEU A 537 -0.82 -14.86 -22.16
N SER A 538 -0.30 -14.50 -20.98
CA SER A 538 0.96 -13.77 -20.83
C SER A 538 2.00 -14.65 -20.16
N LEU A 539 3.09 -14.94 -20.87
CA LEU A 539 4.27 -15.62 -20.35
C LEU A 539 5.41 -14.60 -20.23
N ILE A 540 5.79 -14.28 -19.00
CA ILE A 540 6.85 -13.32 -18.69
C ILE A 540 8.06 -14.11 -18.19
N ILE A 541 9.05 -14.26 -19.07
CA ILE A 541 10.24 -15.09 -18.83
C ILE A 541 11.28 -14.23 -18.12
N ARG A 542 11.44 -14.47 -16.82
CA ARG A 542 12.37 -13.77 -15.93
C ARG A 542 13.01 -14.74 -14.95
N PRO A 543 14.17 -14.41 -14.37
CA PRO A 543 14.73 -15.18 -13.27
C PRO A 543 13.72 -15.34 -12.13
N LEU A 544 13.71 -16.51 -11.48
CA LEU A 544 12.79 -16.79 -10.37
C LEU A 544 12.89 -15.75 -9.24
N LEU A 545 14.08 -15.19 -8.99
CA LEU A 545 14.31 -14.13 -8.00
C LEU A 545 15.04 -12.97 -8.67
N GLU A 546 14.44 -11.78 -8.65
CA GLU A 546 14.97 -10.55 -9.26
C GLU A 546 15.96 -9.79 -8.35
N ASN A 547 16.31 -10.32 -7.17
CA ASN A 547 17.10 -9.58 -6.21
C ASN A 547 18.57 -9.43 -6.65
N ASN A 548 19.07 -8.19 -6.67
CA ASN A 548 20.43 -7.82 -7.09
C ASN A 548 21.53 -8.60 -6.36
N ALA A 549 21.27 -9.04 -5.12
CA ALA A 549 22.20 -9.84 -4.32
C ALA A 549 22.58 -11.18 -4.96
N TYR A 550 21.76 -11.71 -5.87
CA TYR A 550 21.94 -13.02 -6.50
C TYR A 550 22.23 -12.96 -8.01
N HIS A 551 22.42 -11.75 -8.56
CA HIS A 551 22.73 -11.58 -9.98
C HIS A 551 24.06 -12.22 -10.39
N ASP A 552 25.04 -12.33 -9.48
CA ASP A 552 26.34 -12.95 -9.81
C ASP A 552 26.42 -14.45 -9.51
N ARG A 553 25.36 -15.04 -8.92
CA ARG A 553 25.33 -16.46 -8.51
C ARG A 553 24.32 -17.23 -9.36
N TYR A 554 24.81 -17.71 -10.51
CA TYR A 554 24.03 -18.56 -11.42
C TYR A 554 24.36 -20.03 -11.23
N PHE A 555 23.34 -20.85 -11.02
CA PHE A 555 23.42 -22.28 -11.25
C PHE A 555 23.48 -22.56 -12.73
N ARG A 556 24.49 -23.30 -13.18
CA ARG A 556 24.53 -23.75 -14.58
C ARG A 556 23.81 -25.08 -14.82
N ASN A 557 23.42 -25.79 -13.76
CA ASN A 557 23.06 -27.21 -13.83
C ASN A 557 21.66 -27.55 -13.25
N CYS A 558 20.68 -26.64 -13.28
CA CYS A 558 19.36 -26.87 -12.68
C CYS A 558 18.22 -26.11 -13.39
N PHE A 559 17.05 -26.75 -13.51
CA PHE A 559 15.83 -26.18 -14.13
C PHE A 559 15.24 -24.96 -13.41
N LEU A 560 15.69 -24.64 -12.19
CA LEU A 560 15.09 -23.58 -11.36
C LEU A 560 15.34 -22.15 -11.87
N LYS A 561 16.39 -21.93 -12.68
CA LYS A 561 16.75 -20.58 -13.15
C LYS A 561 16.12 -20.20 -14.48
N ASN A 562 15.48 -21.14 -15.18
CA ASN A 562 14.99 -20.95 -16.55
C ASN A 562 16.04 -20.34 -17.50
N LEU A 563 17.34 -20.62 -17.30
CA LEU A 563 18.41 -19.94 -18.06
C LEU A 563 18.26 -20.17 -19.56
N GLU A 564 17.95 -21.40 -19.95
CA GLU A 564 17.74 -21.78 -21.35
C GLU A 564 16.55 -21.04 -21.97
N SER A 565 15.45 -20.87 -21.20
CA SER A 565 14.28 -20.10 -21.65
C SER A 565 14.60 -18.61 -21.77
N LEU A 566 15.38 -18.06 -20.83
CA LEU A 566 15.84 -16.67 -20.83
C LEU A 566 16.78 -16.38 -22.00
N GLU A 567 17.76 -17.25 -22.22
CA GLU A 567 18.68 -17.18 -23.36
C GLU A 567 17.90 -17.25 -24.67
N ALA A 568 16.95 -18.18 -24.79
CA ALA A 568 16.15 -18.36 -25.99
C ALA A 568 15.20 -17.19 -26.29
N ALA A 569 14.66 -16.54 -25.26
CA ALA A 569 13.78 -15.37 -25.39
C ALA A 569 14.55 -14.04 -25.46
N SER A 570 15.89 -14.05 -25.36
CA SER A 570 16.72 -12.86 -25.53
C SER A 570 16.72 -12.34 -26.98
N LEU A 571 17.25 -11.13 -27.20
CA LEU A 571 17.31 -10.51 -28.54
C LEU A 571 18.02 -11.37 -29.58
N ASP A 572 19.08 -12.06 -29.17
CA ASP A 572 19.88 -12.95 -30.02
C ASP A 572 19.44 -14.42 -29.94
N GLY A 573 18.57 -14.72 -28.98
CA GLY A 573 18.02 -16.03 -28.69
C GLY A 573 17.06 -16.54 -29.75
N GLN A 574 16.92 -17.86 -29.83
CA GLN A 574 16.05 -18.52 -30.80
C GLN A 574 15.16 -19.58 -30.12
N TYR A 575 13.87 -19.54 -30.45
CA TYR A 575 12.90 -20.53 -29.99
C TYR A 575 11.86 -20.86 -31.06
N THR A 576 11.33 -22.09 -30.98
CA THR A 576 10.08 -22.47 -31.66
C THR A 576 8.93 -22.41 -30.67
N LEU A 577 7.88 -21.70 -31.05
CA LEU A 577 6.61 -21.64 -30.36
C LEU A 577 5.62 -22.58 -31.04
N LYS A 578 5.19 -23.63 -30.34
CA LYS A 578 4.13 -24.56 -30.75
C LYS A 578 2.89 -24.31 -29.90
N ILE A 579 1.78 -23.87 -30.49
CA ILE A 579 0.49 -23.69 -29.81
C ILE A 579 -0.50 -24.70 -30.38
N GLU A 580 -0.88 -25.69 -29.58
CA GLU A 580 -1.90 -26.67 -29.91
C GLU A 580 -3.24 -26.26 -29.29
N THR A 581 -4.24 -26.02 -30.15
CA THR A 581 -5.63 -25.83 -29.75
C THR A 581 -6.48 -26.99 -30.26
N LYS A 582 -7.73 -27.12 -29.78
CA LYS A 582 -8.68 -28.12 -30.33
C LYS A 582 -8.92 -27.96 -31.84
N LYS A 583 -8.79 -26.74 -32.36
CA LYS A 583 -9.12 -26.41 -33.77
C LYS A 583 -7.91 -26.44 -34.69
N LYS A 584 -6.73 -26.03 -34.21
CA LYS A 584 -5.54 -25.77 -35.02
C LYS A 584 -4.26 -25.91 -34.20
N THR A 585 -3.16 -26.22 -34.88
CA THR A 585 -1.81 -26.11 -34.35
C THR A 585 -1.08 -24.97 -35.05
N TYR A 586 -0.49 -24.06 -34.27
CA TYR A 586 0.32 -22.95 -34.74
C TYR A 586 1.79 -23.21 -34.42
N ILE A 587 2.67 -23.06 -35.40
CA ILE A 587 4.11 -23.22 -35.21
C ILE A 587 4.82 -21.98 -35.73
N HIS A 588 5.47 -21.25 -34.83
CA HIS A 588 6.25 -20.06 -35.16
C HIS A 588 7.70 -20.27 -34.73
N ARG A 589 8.64 -20.10 -35.65
CA ARG A 589 10.06 -20.03 -35.32
C ARG A 589 10.45 -18.58 -35.14
N ARG A 590 11.15 -18.26 -34.04
CA ARG A 590 11.49 -16.88 -33.67
C ARG A 590 12.96 -16.73 -33.36
N LYS A 591 13.44 -15.50 -33.59
CA LYS A 591 14.73 -15.02 -33.11
C LYS A 591 14.57 -13.58 -32.66
N GLY A 592 14.75 -13.31 -31.37
CA GLY A 592 14.33 -12.04 -30.77
C GLY A 592 12.85 -11.74 -31.03
N SER A 593 12.54 -10.54 -31.52
CA SER A 593 11.16 -10.14 -31.89
C SER A 593 10.76 -10.57 -33.32
N GLU A 594 11.68 -11.10 -34.12
CA GLU A 594 11.42 -11.46 -35.51
C GLU A 594 10.82 -12.87 -35.64
N ILE A 595 9.77 -13.00 -36.45
CA ILE A 595 9.19 -14.30 -36.81
C ILE A 595 9.86 -14.78 -38.09
N LEU A 596 10.67 -15.83 -37.97
CA LEU A 596 11.44 -16.41 -39.07
C LEU A 596 10.57 -17.29 -39.97
N GLU A 597 9.74 -18.14 -39.37
CA GLU A 597 8.89 -19.10 -40.08
C GLU A 597 7.52 -19.18 -39.40
N LYS A 598 6.46 -19.30 -40.21
CA LYS A 598 5.08 -19.54 -39.75
C LYS A 598 4.51 -20.74 -40.49
N GLU A 599 4.15 -21.78 -39.75
CA GLU A 599 3.45 -22.93 -40.26
C GLU A 599 2.10 -23.09 -39.55
N TYR A 600 1.07 -23.36 -40.35
CA TYR A 600 -0.28 -23.68 -39.88
C TYR A 600 -0.61 -25.08 -40.39
N SER A 601 -0.68 -26.06 -39.49
CA SER A 601 -0.98 -27.45 -39.85
C SER A 601 -2.16 -27.98 -39.04
N ASN A 602 -2.94 -28.86 -39.67
CA ASN A 602 -3.89 -29.74 -39.00
C ASN A 602 -3.25 -31.09 -38.61
N VAL A 603 -1.93 -31.22 -38.80
CA VAL A 603 -1.17 -32.46 -38.62
C VAL A 603 -0.11 -32.19 -37.56
N ASP A 604 -0.02 -33.11 -36.58
CA ASP A 604 0.96 -33.04 -35.51
C ASP A 604 2.37 -33.19 -36.08
N THR A 605 3.08 -32.08 -36.22
CA THR A 605 4.49 -32.05 -36.61
C THR A 605 5.34 -32.21 -35.37
N THR A 606 6.13 -33.29 -35.34
CA THR A 606 7.12 -33.54 -34.29
C THR A 606 8.19 -32.46 -34.33
N THR A 607 8.08 -31.50 -33.41
CA THR A 607 9.09 -30.47 -33.18
C THR A 607 9.81 -30.83 -31.90
N ALA A 608 11.14 -30.97 -31.94
CA ALA A 608 11.96 -31.24 -30.75
C ALA A 608 12.71 -29.98 -30.33
N GLY A 609 12.77 -29.72 -29.02
CA GLY A 609 13.64 -28.68 -28.46
C GLY A 609 15.11 -29.09 -28.57
N THR A 610 15.96 -28.12 -28.88
CA THR A 610 17.41 -28.31 -28.93
C THR A 610 18.09 -27.13 -28.24
N ARG A 611 19.37 -27.27 -27.92
CA ARG A 611 20.16 -26.18 -27.32
C ARG A 611 20.15 -24.90 -28.17
N ASP A 612 20.16 -25.03 -29.48
CA ASP A 612 20.21 -23.91 -30.43
C ASP A 612 18.81 -23.37 -30.79
N ASN A 613 17.75 -24.10 -30.44
CA ASN A 613 16.37 -23.74 -30.72
C ASN A 613 15.45 -24.34 -29.66
N PHE A 614 15.18 -23.55 -28.63
CA PHE A 614 14.35 -23.93 -27.48
C PHE A 614 12.89 -24.10 -27.90
N LEU A 615 12.18 -25.07 -27.36
CA LEU A 615 10.77 -25.29 -27.69
C LEU A 615 9.86 -24.76 -26.58
N ILE A 616 9.02 -23.78 -26.90
CA ILE A 616 7.90 -23.37 -26.05
C ILE A 616 6.64 -24.02 -26.60
N TRP A 617 6.07 -24.97 -25.85
CA TRP A 617 4.91 -25.75 -26.25
C TRP A 617 3.71 -25.47 -25.34
N ILE A 618 2.73 -24.77 -25.90
CA ILE A 618 1.46 -24.45 -25.24
C ILE A 618 0.38 -25.38 -25.80
N LYS A 619 -0.40 -26.00 -24.92
CA LYS A 619 -1.55 -26.82 -25.32
C LYS A 619 -2.79 -26.38 -24.56
N CYS A 620 -3.88 -26.06 -25.25
CA CYS A 620 -5.12 -25.62 -24.60
C CYS A 620 -6.37 -25.97 -25.42
N LEU A 621 -7.56 -25.77 -24.86
CA LEU A 621 -8.81 -25.99 -25.60
C LEU A 621 -8.97 -24.94 -26.72
N SER A 622 -8.73 -23.67 -26.38
CA SER A 622 -8.68 -22.52 -27.29
C SER A 622 -7.77 -21.43 -26.72
N LEU A 623 -7.20 -20.61 -27.61
CA LEU A 623 -6.40 -19.44 -27.30
C LEU A 623 -6.69 -18.34 -28.31
N ASP A 624 -7.06 -17.15 -27.85
CA ASP A 624 -7.36 -16.00 -28.73
C ASP A 624 -6.14 -15.08 -28.89
N GLU A 625 -5.45 -14.81 -27.78
CA GLU A 625 -4.33 -13.88 -27.73
C GLU A 625 -3.20 -14.43 -26.85
N PHE A 626 -1.94 -14.19 -27.24
CA PHE A 626 -0.79 -14.58 -26.43
C PHE A 626 0.30 -13.53 -26.46
N ARG A 627 1.13 -13.52 -25.41
CA ARG A 627 2.33 -12.69 -25.32
C ARG A 627 3.46 -13.49 -24.65
N ILE A 628 4.66 -13.38 -25.21
CA ILE A 628 5.90 -13.84 -24.60
C ILE A 628 6.81 -12.63 -24.50
N SER A 629 7.33 -12.36 -23.30
CA SER A 629 8.18 -11.20 -23.08
C SER A 629 9.19 -11.44 -21.96
N ASN A 630 10.31 -10.72 -22.04
CA ASN A 630 11.25 -10.60 -20.92
C ASN A 630 10.88 -9.40 -20.01
N ASP A 631 10.01 -8.51 -20.51
CA ASP A 631 9.54 -7.31 -19.82
C ASP A 631 8.02 -7.12 -19.89
N TRP A 632 7.49 -6.18 -19.10
CA TRP A 632 6.05 -5.92 -19.00
C TRP A 632 5.46 -5.20 -20.23
N ASP A 633 6.29 -4.63 -21.11
CA ASP A 633 5.90 -3.64 -22.12
C ASP A 633 5.60 -4.18 -23.54
N ASN A 634 5.55 -5.50 -23.74
CA ASN A 634 5.22 -6.06 -25.07
C ASN A 634 3.71 -6.10 -25.33
N GLU A 635 3.30 -5.90 -26.59
CA GLU A 635 1.89 -6.04 -27.02
C GLU A 635 1.45 -7.52 -27.15
N PHE A 636 0.14 -7.78 -27.05
CA PHE A 636 -0.44 -9.12 -27.29
C PHE A 636 -0.55 -9.42 -28.79
N GLU A 637 -0.26 -10.67 -29.16
CA GLU A 637 -0.45 -11.19 -30.51
C GLU A 637 -1.79 -11.92 -30.62
N LYS A 638 -2.59 -11.57 -31.64
CA LYS A 638 -3.86 -12.25 -31.93
C LYS A 638 -3.64 -13.52 -32.76
N LEU A 639 -4.27 -14.62 -32.33
CA LEU A 639 -4.36 -15.86 -33.09
C LEU A 639 -5.62 -15.82 -33.97
N HIS A 640 -5.46 -16.03 -35.29
CA HIS A 640 -6.55 -15.98 -36.29
C HIS A 640 -7.07 -17.36 -36.71
#